data_AF-R1CYP2-F1
#
_entry.id   AF-R1CYP2-F1
#
_cell.length_a   1.000
_cell.length_b   1.000
_cell.length_c   1.000
_cell.angle_alpha   90.00
_cell.angle_beta   90.00
_cell.angle_gamma   90.00
#
_symmetry.space_group_name_H-M   'P 1'
#
loop_
_entity.id
_entity.type
_entity.pdbx_description
1 polymer ?
#
loop_
_entity_poly.entity_id
_entity_poly.type
_entity_poly.pdbx_seq_one_letter_code
_entity_poly.pdbx_strand_id
1 'polypeptide(L)'
;MGCGASAHAAAPGRASPPSSLERRGGPPQAGQGGAEQLASIHLRLDELWAPLLDSVEARLSGAEDSRASWDSLTPRGLVELLFEASGALGAARWAGACETEALLALLLEQWTRRLESAVCAEPASGAPPEADWVNSSLRRLLALLGVAFFRVVSVEDEPSIRAKLACLGELEARLGLQPRLLSAALGPQGKALLLYVDACVVADSRFRLPCERATALWDTFALWSDSPHRVSPHGSARSLGSAKLYPQFRSRDGGLEHGEGHGPRKEYFALIGEHLARGGDGRPALLPYDGSHRQHWFDGSLEQSAETEALLRCSGWLLAQAVCNRCTVEILLPTLLFAALCAEPGVRPFAPSLDALAGLDPQAAASVRAVLRMGRREFEEMAALEGLAGLGREQYAERARERLAGGGEGGWQLKALREGFQAVLPPAMLRGIGISPTQLCAIVCGEPESHDRRLRDVFRVVEDAALAGCPPLREALWAVLDGWTEEEKRRLLAFCTGSDRWPQPGTAVLSVQLPFAPRGRREEAAMALMMPQAHTCDNVLELPNYYLALAASRGEEAGAGPPSPGFAAELRSLIHDRFSTAVSHCACYGLDDLGGAGPAAAAVAARRAAEQLGIGFQADRDDEPSASQWSTSLDSETVELALAEASGGAPVERGDASLAARPSSEEEDGEEVTLHELEMLASELEELELG
;
A
#
# COMPACT_ATOMS: atom_id res chain seq x y z
N MET A 1 -54.02 -42.61 -14.81
CA MET A 1 -54.68 -43.70 -14.07
C MET A 1 -53.81 -44.01 -12.85
N GLY A 2 -54.40 -43.95 -11.65
CA GLY A 2 -53.69 -44.07 -10.39
C GLY A 2 -53.56 -45.51 -9.86
N CYS A 3 -53.28 -45.56 -8.54
CA CYS A 3 -53.04 -46.70 -7.63
C CYS A 3 -51.54 -47.07 -7.50
N GLY A 4 -50.88 -47.10 -6.34
CA GLY A 4 -51.31 -46.98 -4.94
C GLY A 4 -50.83 -48.17 -4.09
N ALA A 5 -50.16 -47.87 -2.96
CA ALA A 5 -49.84 -48.70 -1.78
C ALA A 5 -48.67 -49.70 -1.90
N SER A 6 -47.84 -50.03 -0.89
CA SER A 6 -47.58 -49.63 0.51
C SER A 6 -46.56 -50.65 1.07
N ALA A 7 -45.56 -50.29 1.89
CA ALA A 7 -45.16 -51.04 3.11
C ALA A 7 -43.91 -50.47 3.82
N HIS A 8 -43.98 -50.53 5.16
CA HIS A 8 -43.08 -50.06 6.22
C HIS A 8 -41.80 -50.89 6.46
N ALA A 9 -40.77 -50.27 7.06
CA ALA A 9 -40.05 -50.68 8.29
C ALA A 9 -38.85 -49.72 8.55
N ALA A 10 -38.81 -48.90 9.60
CA ALA A 10 -38.40 -49.16 11.00
C ALA A 10 -36.99 -48.57 11.30
N ALA A 11 -36.92 -47.65 12.27
CA ALA A 11 -35.73 -46.90 12.71
C ALA A 11 -35.08 -47.50 13.97
N PRO A 12 -33.82 -47.17 14.27
CA PRO A 12 -33.30 -47.22 15.64
C PRO A 12 -32.74 -45.87 16.15
N GLY A 13 -33.22 -45.46 17.33
CA GLY A 13 -32.41 -45.02 18.48
C GLY A 13 -31.71 -43.66 18.44
N ARG A 14 -32.39 -42.61 18.96
CA ARG A 14 -31.77 -41.35 19.42
C ARG A 14 -31.13 -41.54 20.80
N ALA A 15 -29.86 -41.15 20.95
CA ALA A 15 -29.22 -40.92 22.25
C ALA A 15 -29.27 -39.43 22.61
N SER A 16 -29.73 -39.11 23.81
CA SER A 16 -29.83 -37.75 24.36
C SER A 16 -28.48 -37.24 24.89
N PRO A 17 -28.19 -35.92 24.84
CA PRO A 17 -27.03 -35.34 25.50
C PRO A 17 -27.30 -35.07 26.99
N PRO A 18 -26.27 -35.04 27.85
CA PRO A 18 -26.45 -34.82 29.27
C PRO A 18 -26.69 -33.34 29.59
N SER A 19 -27.72 -33.09 30.39
CA SER A 19 -28.11 -31.81 30.96
C SER A 19 -27.53 -31.63 32.35
N SER A 20 -26.64 -30.65 32.56
CA SER A 20 -26.49 -29.93 33.84
C SER A 20 -25.31 -28.96 33.83
N LEU A 21 -25.59 -27.67 33.59
CA LEU A 21 -24.79 -26.57 34.10
C LEU A 21 -25.78 -25.56 34.70
N GLU A 22 -25.77 -25.49 36.03
CA GLU A 22 -26.70 -24.71 36.84
C GLU A 22 -26.52 -23.22 36.57
N ARG A 23 -27.66 -22.54 36.37
CA ARG A 23 -27.75 -21.08 36.26
C ARG A 23 -27.50 -20.45 37.63
N ARG A 24 -26.44 -19.64 37.74
CA ARG A 24 -26.39 -18.51 38.67
C ARG A 24 -25.87 -17.28 37.94
N GLY A 25 -26.76 -16.32 37.73
CA GLY A 25 -26.49 -15.03 37.12
C GLY A 25 -27.78 -14.47 36.52
N GLY A 26 -28.30 -13.38 37.09
CA GLY A 26 -29.46 -12.66 36.54
C GLY A 26 -29.17 -12.11 35.14
N PRO A 27 -30.19 -11.64 34.41
CA PRO A 27 -29.99 -11.12 33.06
C PRO A 27 -29.02 -9.94 33.08
N PRO A 28 -27.99 -9.92 32.22
CA PRO A 28 -27.07 -8.80 32.15
C PRO A 28 -27.82 -7.56 31.64
N GLN A 29 -27.48 -6.40 32.20
CA GLN A 29 -28.01 -5.12 31.74
C GLN A 29 -27.61 -4.88 30.28
N ALA A 30 -28.58 -4.56 29.43
CA ALA A 30 -28.41 -4.35 28.00
C ALA A 30 -27.48 -3.14 27.75
N GLY A 31 -26.21 -3.42 27.47
CA GLY A 31 -25.19 -2.41 27.18
C GLY A 31 -23.78 -2.83 27.57
N GLN A 32 -23.60 -3.59 28.66
CA GLN A 32 -22.27 -4.04 29.14
C GLN A 32 -21.81 -5.37 28.51
N GLY A 33 -22.74 -6.23 28.10
CA GLY A 33 -22.39 -7.59 27.62
C GLY A 33 -21.66 -7.66 26.28
N GLY A 34 -21.79 -6.65 25.40
CA GLY A 34 -21.18 -6.69 24.06
C GLY A 34 -19.67 -6.49 24.06
N ALA A 35 -19.17 -5.50 24.82
CA ALA A 35 -17.74 -5.22 24.92
C ALA A 35 -16.99 -6.32 25.69
N GLU A 36 -17.59 -6.85 26.76
CA GLU A 36 -17.02 -7.98 27.52
C GLU A 36 -16.96 -9.26 26.66
N GLN A 37 -18.00 -9.54 25.88
CA GLN A 37 -18.01 -10.67 24.96
C GLN A 37 -16.96 -10.51 23.85
N LEU A 38 -16.83 -9.31 23.27
CA LEU A 38 -15.79 -9.00 22.28
C LEU A 38 -14.39 -9.24 22.87
N ALA A 39 -14.11 -8.69 24.05
CA ALA A 39 -12.83 -8.88 24.74
C ALA A 39 -12.54 -10.37 25.03
N SER A 40 -13.55 -11.13 25.45
CA SER A 40 -13.41 -12.58 25.69
C SER A 40 -13.09 -13.35 24.41
N ILE A 41 -13.70 -12.98 23.27
CA ILE A 41 -13.41 -13.61 21.98
C ILE A 41 -11.97 -13.29 21.56
N HIS A 42 -11.55 -12.03 21.68
CA HIS A 42 -10.19 -11.61 21.34
C HIS A 42 -9.14 -12.35 22.16
N LEU A 43 -9.31 -12.41 23.48
CA LEU A 43 -8.41 -13.14 24.37
C LEU A 43 -8.28 -14.60 23.92
N ARG A 44 -9.40 -15.24 23.60
CA ARG A 44 -9.40 -16.64 23.16
C ARG A 44 -8.70 -16.84 21.82
N LEU A 45 -8.90 -15.92 20.87
CA LEU A 45 -8.18 -15.93 19.60
C LEU A 45 -6.66 -15.75 19.83
N ASP A 46 -6.25 -14.86 20.73
CA ASP A 46 -4.84 -14.66 21.04
C ASP A 46 -4.20 -15.88 21.72
N GLU A 47 -4.92 -16.55 22.64
CA GLU A 47 -4.48 -17.81 23.26
C GLU A 47 -4.24 -18.92 22.22
N LEU A 48 -5.06 -18.97 21.17
CA LEU A 48 -4.92 -19.94 20.09
C LEU A 48 -3.74 -19.58 19.17
N TRP A 49 -3.66 -18.32 18.74
CA TRP A 49 -2.79 -17.93 17.63
C TRP A 49 -1.42 -17.41 18.04
N ALA A 50 -1.26 -16.74 19.18
CA ALA A 50 0.01 -16.13 19.56
C ALA A 50 1.17 -17.16 19.65
N PRO A 51 1.02 -18.33 20.31
CA PRO A 51 2.12 -19.31 20.39
C PRO A 51 2.53 -19.86 19.03
N LEU A 52 1.57 -20.03 18.12
CA LEU A 52 1.81 -20.49 16.75
C LEU A 52 2.63 -19.46 15.98
N LEU A 53 2.19 -18.19 16.03
CA LEU A 53 2.84 -17.09 15.33
C LEU A 53 4.23 -16.79 15.89
N ASP A 54 4.42 -16.87 17.21
CA ASP A 54 5.73 -16.74 17.84
C ASP A 54 6.71 -17.80 17.32
N SER A 55 6.24 -19.05 17.18
CA SER A 55 7.05 -20.14 16.61
C SER A 55 7.41 -19.89 15.14
N VAL A 56 6.50 -19.35 14.33
CA VAL A 56 6.75 -19.05 12.91
C VAL A 56 7.75 -17.89 12.79
N GLU A 57 7.54 -16.80 13.50
CA GLU A 57 8.40 -15.63 13.46
C GLU A 57 9.81 -15.92 14.00
N ALA A 58 9.94 -16.77 15.03
CA ALA A 58 11.24 -17.23 15.52
C ALA A 58 12.03 -18.00 14.46
N ARG A 59 11.36 -18.89 13.69
CA ARG A 59 12.00 -19.64 12.60
C ARG A 59 12.44 -18.73 11.45
N LEU A 60 11.60 -17.77 11.07
CA LEU A 60 11.92 -16.79 10.02
C LEU A 60 13.10 -15.88 10.41
N SER A 61 13.29 -15.64 11.71
CA SER A 61 14.35 -14.76 12.23
C SER A 61 15.65 -15.50 12.56
N GLY A 62 15.60 -16.81 12.79
CA GLY A 62 16.74 -17.63 13.25
C GLY A 62 17.41 -18.45 12.16
N ALA A 63 17.56 -17.91 10.94
CA ALA A 63 17.97 -18.62 9.73
C ALA A 63 19.34 -19.37 9.80
N GLU A 64 19.37 -20.53 10.46
CA GLU A 64 20.29 -21.64 10.19
C GLU A 64 19.67 -22.67 9.22
N ASP A 65 18.35 -22.63 9.02
CA ASP A 65 17.61 -23.53 8.12
C ASP A 65 17.27 -22.80 6.81
N SER A 66 17.86 -23.24 5.70
CA SER A 66 17.86 -22.55 4.40
C SER A 66 16.52 -22.57 3.64
N ARG A 67 15.43 -22.99 4.30
CA ARG A 67 14.13 -23.26 3.65
C ARG A 67 13.21 -22.04 3.58
N ALA A 68 13.31 -21.08 4.52
CA ALA A 68 12.52 -19.86 4.50
C ALA A 68 13.15 -18.75 5.37
N SER A 69 13.31 -17.56 4.80
CA SER A 69 13.67 -16.33 5.51
C SER A 69 12.63 -15.23 5.22
N TRP A 70 12.66 -14.13 5.96
CA TRP A 70 11.83 -12.95 5.64
C TRP A 70 12.04 -12.47 4.19
N ASP A 71 13.27 -12.59 3.67
CA ASP A 71 13.66 -12.20 2.32
C ASP A 71 13.32 -13.24 1.24
N SER A 72 12.83 -14.43 1.60
CA SER A 72 12.43 -15.45 0.63
C SER A 72 11.05 -16.05 0.89
N LEU A 73 10.29 -15.48 1.84
CA LEU A 73 8.99 -16.02 2.24
C LEU A 73 7.98 -16.02 1.09
N THR A 74 7.59 -17.22 0.66
CA THR A 74 6.55 -17.45 -0.36
C THR A 74 5.21 -17.82 0.30
N PRO A 75 4.07 -17.74 -0.41
CA PRO A 75 2.79 -18.23 0.09
C PRO A 75 2.86 -19.67 0.57
N ARG A 76 3.49 -20.53 -0.22
CA ARG A 76 3.65 -21.95 0.09
C ARG A 76 4.53 -22.16 1.33
N GLY A 77 5.66 -21.46 1.41
CA GLY A 77 6.56 -21.52 2.57
C GLY A 77 5.86 -21.09 3.86
N LEU A 78 5.01 -20.05 3.82
CA LEU A 78 4.22 -19.63 4.98
C LEU A 78 3.22 -20.71 5.41
N VAL A 79 2.51 -21.34 4.47
CA VAL A 79 1.58 -22.43 4.75
C VAL A 79 2.30 -23.60 5.43
N GLU A 80 3.46 -23.99 4.92
CA GLU A 80 4.27 -25.07 5.49
C GLU A 80 4.76 -24.74 6.90
N LEU A 81 5.28 -23.52 7.12
CA LEU A 81 5.70 -23.06 8.45
C LEU A 81 4.56 -23.08 9.47
N LEU A 82 3.37 -22.60 9.07
CA LEU A 82 2.19 -22.62 9.95
C LEU A 82 1.77 -24.05 10.32
N PHE A 83 1.86 -25.01 9.39
CA PHE A 83 1.52 -26.40 9.66
C PHE A 83 2.59 -27.16 10.45
N GLU A 84 3.86 -26.89 10.21
CA GLU A 84 4.93 -27.45 11.03
C GLU A 84 4.87 -26.92 12.46
N ALA A 85 4.59 -25.62 12.63
CA ALA A 85 4.41 -25.01 13.95
C ALA A 85 3.18 -25.58 14.68
N SER A 86 2.07 -25.80 13.96
CA SER A 86 0.87 -26.41 14.56
C SER A 86 1.07 -27.89 14.90
N GLY A 87 1.80 -28.63 14.06
CA GLY A 87 2.21 -30.01 14.31
C GLY A 87 3.13 -30.15 15.52
N ALA A 88 4.08 -29.22 15.69
CA ALA A 88 4.98 -29.18 16.85
C ALA A 88 4.24 -28.87 18.17
N LEU A 89 3.15 -28.11 18.11
CA LEU A 89 2.27 -27.89 19.27
C LEU A 89 1.45 -29.16 19.63
N GLY A 90 1.32 -30.11 18.70
CA GLY A 90 0.65 -31.40 18.85
C GLY A 90 -0.87 -31.33 18.60
N ALA A 91 -1.44 -32.36 17.95
CA ALA A 91 -2.86 -32.43 17.61
C ALA A 91 -3.82 -32.28 18.81
N ALA A 92 -3.37 -32.61 20.03
CA ALA A 92 -4.13 -32.42 21.25
C ALA A 92 -4.18 -30.96 21.76
N ARG A 93 -3.21 -30.11 21.36
CA ARG A 93 -3.23 -28.66 21.64
C ARG A 93 -3.84 -27.87 20.48
N TRP A 94 -3.62 -28.28 19.24
CA TRP A 94 -4.21 -27.61 18.07
C TRP A 94 -5.55 -28.23 17.64
N ALA A 95 -6.58 -28.09 18.49
CA ALA A 95 -7.99 -28.22 18.10
C ALA A 95 -8.58 -26.88 17.60
N GLY A 96 -7.71 -25.88 17.41
CA GLY A 96 -8.04 -24.47 17.29
C GLY A 96 -8.75 -24.07 16.00
N ALA A 97 -8.75 -24.88 14.95
CA ALA A 97 -9.38 -24.52 13.67
C ALA A 97 -10.91 -24.36 13.79
N CYS A 98 -11.60 -25.37 14.32
CA CYS A 98 -13.05 -25.32 14.53
C CYS A 98 -13.44 -24.24 15.55
N GLU A 99 -12.61 -24.05 16.58
CA GLU A 99 -12.82 -23.00 17.59
C GLU A 99 -12.61 -21.60 17.00
N THR A 100 -11.56 -21.40 16.20
CA THR A 100 -11.29 -20.15 15.48
C THR A 100 -12.45 -19.80 14.57
N GLU A 101 -12.92 -20.75 13.75
CA GLU A 101 -14.05 -20.54 12.86
C GLU A 101 -15.31 -20.12 13.62
N ALA A 102 -15.64 -20.81 14.73
CA ALA A 102 -16.79 -20.47 15.56
C ALA A 102 -16.67 -19.07 16.21
N LEU A 103 -15.50 -18.71 16.71
CA LEU A 103 -15.23 -17.40 17.30
C LEU A 103 -15.33 -16.28 16.25
N LEU A 104 -14.75 -16.49 15.06
CA LEU A 104 -14.84 -15.53 13.97
C LEU A 104 -16.28 -15.40 13.42
N ALA A 105 -17.05 -16.49 13.38
CA ALA A 105 -18.46 -16.45 13.00
C ALA A 105 -19.29 -15.60 13.98
N LEU A 106 -19.02 -15.71 15.28
CA LEU A 106 -19.64 -14.85 16.30
C LEU A 106 -19.25 -13.38 16.12
N LEU A 107 -17.99 -13.08 15.81
CA LEU A 107 -17.56 -11.71 15.51
C LEU A 107 -18.25 -11.17 14.27
N LEU A 108 -18.30 -11.96 13.19
CA LEU A 108 -18.94 -11.54 11.94
C LEU A 108 -20.41 -11.23 12.15
N GLU A 109 -21.15 -12.07 12.87
CA GLU A 109 -22.56 -11.82 13.17
C GLU A 109 -22.76 -10.47 13.90
N GLN A 110 -21.94 -10.19 14.91
CA GLN A 110 -22.04 -8.92 15.65
C GLN A 110 -21.60 -7.72 14.79
N TRP A 111 -20.56 -7.89 13.97
CA TRP A 111 -20.07 -6.86 13.05
C TRP A 111 -21.11 -6.51 11.97
N THR A 112 -21.76 -7.51 11.37
CA THR A 112 -22.81 -7.30 10.37
C THR A 112 -23.98 -6.51 10.98
N ARG A 113 -24.44 -6.86 12.19
CA ARG A 113 -25.50 -6.12 12.88
C ARG A 113 -25.11 -4.65 13.11
N ARG A 114 -23.85 -4.38 13.46
CA ARG A 114 -23.32 -3.01 13.59
C ARG A 114 -23.40 -2.26 12.27
N LEU A 115 -22.91 -2.83 11.17
CA LEU A 115 -22.97 -2.20 9.85
C LEU A 115 -24.39 -1.89 9.40
N GLU A 116 -25.34 -2.79 9.67
CA GLU A 116 -26.75 -2.58 9.35
C GLU A 116 -27.36 -1.42 10.13
N SER A 117 -27.00 -1.25 11.40
CA SER A 117 -27.43 -0.10 12.19
C SER A 117 -26.85 1.22 11.66
N ALA A 118 -25.56 1.25 11.30
CA ALA A 118 -24.83 2.46 10.92
C ALA A 118 -25.24 3.05 9.55
N VAL A 119 -25.80 2.25 8.64
CA VAL A 119 -26.25 2.70 7.31
C VAL A 119 -27.63 3.38 7.36
N CYS A 120 -28.45 3.08 8.38
CA CYS A 120 -29.84 3.56 8.47
C CYS A 120 -30.11 4.49 9.68
N ALA A 121 -29.26 4.49 10.70
CA ALA A 121 -29.34 5.33 11.90
C ALA A 121 -27.97 5.40 12.62
N GLU A 122 -27.85 6.09 13.75
CA GLU A 122 -26.65 6.00 14.60
C GLU A 122 -26.32 4.53 14.95
N PRO A 123 -25.03 4.16 15.09
CA PRO A 123 -24.69 2.90 15.72
C PRO A 123 -25.41 2.80 17.06
N ALA A 124 -26.06 1.66 17.33
CA ALA A 124 -26.81 1.47 18.57
C ALA A 124 -25.97 1.92 19.78
N SER A 125 -26.53 2.75 20.65
CA SER A 125 -25.83 3.30 21.82
C SER A 125 -25.16 2.18 22.62
N GLY A 126 -23.82 2.15 22.65
CA GLY A 126 -23.03 1.10 23.32
C GLY A 126 -22.33 0.08 22.42
N ALA A 127 -22.40 0.21 21.09
CA ALA A 127 -21.63 -0.65 20.18
C ALA A 127 -20.12 -0.32 20.23
N PRO A 128 -19.20 -1.31 20.34
CA PRO A 128 -17.76 -1.06 20.46
C PRO A 128 -17.20 -0.27 19.28
N PRO A 129 -16.32 0.73 19.49
CA PRO A 129 -15.57 1.42 18.43
C PRO A 129 -14.99 0.46 17.40
N GLU A 130 -14.89 0.86 16.12
CA GLU A 130 -14.37 -0.02 15.06
C GLU A 130 -12.95 -0.53 15.34
N ALA A 131 -12.11 0.26 16.03
CA ALA A 131 -10.75 -0.12 16.41
C ALA A 131 -10.71 -1.32 17.37
N ASP A 132 -11.73 -1.49 18.22
CA ASP A 132 -11.78 -2.54 19.24
C ASP A 132 -12.01 -3.93 18.63
N TRP A 133 -12.46 -3.99 17.38
CA TRP A 133 -12.69 -5.23 16.64
C TRP A 133 -11.42 -5.83 16.07
N VAL A 134 -10.30 -5.10 16.09
CA VAL A 134 -9.04 -5.59 15.52
C VAL A 134 -8.34 -6.52 16.50
N ASN A 135 -8.22 -7.81 16.15
CA ASN A 135 -7.50 -8.77 16.99
C ASN A 135 -5.98 -8.71 16.75
N SER A 136 -5.18 -8.75 17.82
CA SER A 136 -3.72 -8.64 17.75
C SER A 136 -3.06 -9.78 16.98
N SER A 137 -3.43 -11.03 17.27
CA SER A 137 -2.82 -12.19 16.63
C SER A 137 -3.26 -12.32 15.17
N LEU A 138 -4.53 -12.05 14.86
CA LEU A 138 -5.01 -12.04 13.47
C LEU A 138 -4.39 -10.91 12.65
N ARG A 139 -4.13 -9.76 13.26
CA ARG A 139 -3.35 -8.68 12.63
C ARG A 139 -1.92 -9.12 12.31
N ARG A 140 -1.26 -9.85 13.23
CA ARG A 140 0.08 -10.43 12.99
C ARG A 140 0.05 -11.47 11.85
N LEU A 141 -0.95 -12.34 11.85
CA LEU A 141 -1.16 -13.32 10.77
C LEU A 141 -1.34 -12.62 9.41
N LEU A 142 -2.17 -11.58 9.34
CA LEU A 142 -2.30 -10.80 8.11
C LEU A 142 -1.00 -10.12 7.68
N ALA A 143 -0.18 -9.68 8.63
CA ALA A 143 1.12 -9.11 8.31
C ALA A 143 2.03 -10.16 7.64
N LEU A 144 2.03 -11.41 8.15
CA LEU A 144 2.72 -12.53 7.50
C LEU A 144 2.17 -12.82 6.10
N LEU A 145 0.85 -12.88 5.94
CA LEU A 145 0.21 -13.06 4.64
C LEU A 145 0.56 -11.91 3.68
N GLY A 146 0.60 -10.67 4.18
CA GLY A 146 1.02 -9.48 3.46
C GLY A 146 2.40 -9.65 2.84
N VAL A 147 3.38 -10.05 3.65
CA VAL A 147 4.76 -10.31 3.21
C VAL A 147 4.80 -11.49 2.23
N ALA A 148 4.25 -12.64 2.60
CA ALA A 148 4.38 -13.86 1.82
C ALA A 148 3.72 -13.78 0.44
N PHE A 149 2.55 -13.14 0.35
CA PHE A 149 1.79 -13.12 -0.88
C PHE A 149 2.15 -11.97 -1.80
N PHE A 150 2.72 -10.88 -1.27
CA PHE A 150 2.65 -9.62 -1.96
C PHE A 150 3.83 -8.67 -1.74
N ARG A 151 4.96 -9.18 -1.24
CA ARG A 151 6.20 -8.43 -1.18
C ARG A 151 6.66 -7.97 -2.56
N VAL A 152 6.53 -8.83 -3.57
CA VAL A 152 7.03 -8.54 -4.92
C VAL A 152 5.94 -7.86 -5.75
N VAL A 153 6.33 -6.79 -6.44
CA VAL A 153 5.49 -6.14 -7.45
C VAL A 153 5.69 -6.85 -8.77
N SER A 154 4.80 -7.78 -9.08
CA SER A 154 4.76 -8.40 -10.40
C SER A 154 3.36 -8.31 -10.98
N VAL A 155 3.28 -8.43 -12.31
CA VAL A 155 2.02 -8.80 -12.94
C VAL A 155 1.71 -10.21 -12.45
N GLU A 156 0.52 -10.39 -11.89
CA GLU A 156 0.06 -11.70 -11.49
C GLU A 156 -0.64 -12.35 -12.68
N ASP A 157 0.00 -13.35 -13.28
CA ASP A 157 -0.64 -14.19 -14.28
C ASP A 157 -1.67 -15.13 -13.64
N GLU A 158 -2.55 -15.71 -14.46
CA GLU A 158 -3.61 -16.60 -13.98
C GLU A 158 -3.06 -17.78 -13.15
N PRO A 159 -1.96 -18.45 -13.56
CA PRO A 159 -1.33 -19.49 -12.74
C PRO A 159 -0.84 -19.01 -11.36
N SER A 160 -0.16 -17.86 -11.28
CA SER A 160 0.34 -17.30 -10.02
C SER A 160 -0.80 -16.98 -9.06
N ILE A 161 -1.85 -16.31 -9.56
CA ILE A 161 -3.06 -16.03 -8.76
C ILE A 161 -3.69 -17.32 -8.27
N ARG A 162 -3.86 -18.31 -9.17
CA ARG A 162 -4.45 -19.60 -8.80
C ARG A 162 -3.64 -20.31 -7.73
N ALA A 163 -2.30 -20.28 -7.81
CA ALA A 163 -1.42 -20.85 -6.80
C ALA A 163 -1.56 -20.14 -5.43
N LYS A 164 -1.67 -18.81 -5.43
CA LYS A 164 -1.94 -18.01 -4.22
C LYS A 164 -3.30 -18.33 -3.63
N LEU A 165 -4.35 -18.35 -4.44
CA LEU A 165 -5.71 -18.72 -4.02
C LEU A 165 -5.77 -20.15 -3.47
N ALA A 166 -5.02 -21.09 -4.05
CA ALA A 166 -4.91 -22.45 -3.52
C ALA A 166 -4.26 -22.48 -2.12
N CYS A 167 -3.20 -21.69 -1.90
CA CYS A 167 -2.59 -21.55 -0.58
C CYS A 167 -3.57 -20.96 0.44
N LEU A 168 -4.33 -19.93 0.06
CA LEU A 168 -5.38 -19.36 0.91
C LEU A 168 -6.47 -20.40 1.21
N GLY A 169 -6.94 -21.13 0.20
CA GLY A 169 -7.93 -22.21 0.38
C GLY A 169 -7.43 -23.33 1.31
N GLU A 170 -6.14 -23.65 1.30
CA GLU A 170 -5.55 -24.61 2.24
C GLU A 170 -5.54 -24.07 3.68
N LEU A 171 -5.22 -22.78 3.87
CA LEU A 171 -5.30 -22.10 5.17
C LEU A 171 -6.74 -22.03 5.68
N GLU A 172 -7.69 -21.73 4.80
CA GLU A 172 -9.13 -21.73 5.10
C GLU A 172 -9.58 -23.10 5.61
N ALA A 173 -9.32 -24.15 4.82
CA ALA A 173 -9.77 -25.50 5.10
C ALA A 173 -9.14 -26.10 6.37
N ARG A 174 -7.91 -25.73 6.70
CA ARG A 174 -7.16 -26.34 7.81
C ARG A 174 -7.11 -25.52 9.08
N LEU A 175 -7.27 -24.20 9.00
CA LEU A 175 -7.14 -23.29 10.15
C LEU A 175 -8.44 -22.50 10.44
N GLY A 176 -9.52 -22.72 9.69
CA GLY A 176 -10.79 -22.01 9.89
C GLY A 176 -10.74 -20.53 9.47
N LEU A 177 -9.78 -20.18 8.60
CA LEU A 177 -9.44 -18.81 8.21
C LEU A 177 -10.25 -18.30 7.01
N GLN A 178 -11.55 -18.56 6.96
CA GLN A 178 -12.39 -18.07 5.86
C GLN A 178 -12.27 -16.53 5.74
N PRO A 179 -11.95 -15.95 4.57
CA PRO A 179 -11.72 -14.51 4.39
C PRO A 179 -12.86 -13.66 4.92
N ARG A 180 -14.11 -14.09 4.69
CA ARG A 180 -15.31 -13.41 5.20
C ARG A 180 -15.36 -13.39 6.72
N LEU A 181 -15.04 -14.50 7.37
CA LEU A 181 -15.00 -14.60 8.83
C LEU A 181 -13.88 -13.75 9.41
N LEU A 182 -12.69 -13.82 8.79
CA LEU A 182 -11.55 -13.01 9.18
C LEU A 182 -11.86 -11.52 9.14
N SER A 183 -12.55 -11.05 8.09
CA SER A 183 -12.84 -9.64 7.88
C SER A 183 -13.39 -8.92 9.13
N ALA A 184 -14.21 -9.59 9.94
CA ALA A 184 -14.80 -9.01 11.14
C ALA A 184 -13.76 -8.61 12.21
N ALA A 185 -12.59 -9.25 12.21
CA ALA A 185 -11.53 -9.05 13.18
C ALA A 185 -10.36 -8.19 12.66
N LEU A 186 -10.53 -7.55 11.51
CA LEU A 186 -9.46 -6.87 10.76
C LEU A 186 -9.70 -5.37 10.62
N GLY A 187 -8.60 -4.62 10.69
CA GLY A 187 -8.57 -3.20 10.37
C GLY A 187 -8.67 -2.92 8.86
N PRO A 188 -8.72 -1.63 8.45
CA PRO A 188 -8.90 -1.23 7.06
C PRO A 188 -7.92 -1.90 6.09
N GLN A 189 -6.62 -1.86 6.38
CA GLN A 189 -5.57 -2.40 5.50
C GLN A 189 -5.65 -3.92 5.38
N GLY A 190 -6.03 -4.60 6.46
CA GLY A 190 -6.27 -6.04 6.44
C GLY A 190 -7.43 -6.43 5.53
N LYS A 191 -8.51 -5.63 5.56
CA LYS A 191 -9.64 -5.79 4.63
C LYS A 191 -9.28 -5.41 3.19
N ALA A 192 -8.40 -4.42 2.98
CA ALA A 192 -7.87 -4.08 1.65
C ALA A 192 -7.13 -5.27 1.02
N LEU A 193 -6.40 -6.04 1.84
CA LEU A 193 -5.73 -7.26 1.39
C LEU A 193 -6.74 -8.29 0.86
N LEU A 194 -7.83 -8.50 1.60
CA LEU A 194 -8.90 -9.42 1.20
C LEU A 194 -9.64 -8.92 -0.05
N LEU A 195 -9.89 -7.60 -0.15
CA LEU A 195 -10.45 -6.99 -1.36
C LEU A 195 -9.57 -7.20 -2.57
N TYR A 196 -8.25 -7.04 -2.42
CA TYR A 196 -7.30 -7.28 -3.50
C TYR A 196 -7.42 -8.71 -4.02
N VAL A 197 -7.46 -9.69 -3.11
CA VAL A 197 -7.61 -11.11 -3.48
C VAL A 197 -8.94 -11.37 -4.20
N ASP A 198 -10.04 -10.81 -3.71
CA ASP A 198 -11.36 -10.94 -4.32
C ASP A 198 -11.47 -10.21 -5.68
N ALA A 199 -10.70 -9.14 -5.89
CA ALA A 199 -10.67 -8.39 -7.14
C ALA A 199 -9.83 -9.06 -8.23
N CYS A 200 -8.71 -9.68 -7.85
CA CYS A 200 -7.74 -10.28 -8.75
C CYS A 200 -8.03 -11.77 -9.05
N VAL A 201 -9.21 -12.10 -9.59
CA VAL A 201 -9.64 -13.52 -9.75
C VAL A 201 -9.18 -14.16 -11.08
N VAL A 202 -8.90 -13.38 -12.13
CA VAL A 202 -8.73 -13.89 -13.51
C VAL A 202 -7.40 -13.46 -14.17
N ALA A 203 -6.41 -13.07 -13.36
CA ALA A 203 -5.16 -12.38 -13.77
C ALA A 203 -5.28 -10.86 -13.85
N ASP A 204 -4.17 -10.19 -13.55
CA ASP A 204 -4.06 -8.75 -13.71
C ASP A 204 -3.74 -8.40 -15.16
N SER A 205 -4.48 -7.45 -15.74
CA SER A 205 -4.06 -6.81 -16.99
C SER A 205 -2.94 -5.81 -16.71
N ARG A 206 -1.89 -5.83 -17.53
CA ARG A 206 -0.82 -4.84 -17.48
C ARG A 206 -1.26 -3.56 -18.19
N PHE A 207 -1.33 -2.45 -17.46
CA PHE A 207 -1.66 -1.14 -18.02
C PHE A 207 -0.47 -0.19 -17.89
N ARG A 208 0.26 0.05 -18.99
CA ARG A 208 1.38 1.00 -19.01
C ARG A 208 0.84 2.42 -19.20
N LEU A 209 1.33 3.33 -18.38
CA LEU A 209 0.84 4.70 -18.28
C LEU A 209 1.98 5.69 -18.53
N PRO A 210 2.36 5.92 -19.79
CA PRO A 210 3.22 7.06 -20.12
C PRO A 210 2.50 8.34 -19.72
N CYS A 211 3.07 9.09 -18.78
CA CYS A 211 2.44 10.29 -18.24
C CYS A 211 3.47 11.34 -17.81
N GLU A 212 3.03 12.59 -17.78
CA GLU A 212 3.76 13.66 -17.11
C GLU A 212 3.23 13.80 -15.68
N ARG A 213 4.12 14.15 -14.75
CA ARG A 213 3.74 14.33 -13.34
C ARG A 213 2.64 15.38 -13.18
N ALA A 214 2.69 16.45 -13.98
CA ALA A 214 1.73 17.56 -13.94
C ALA A 214 0.34 17.23 -14.54
N THR A 215 0.22 16.15 -15.33
CA THR A 215 -1.01 15.80 -16.05
C THR A 215 -1.43 14.34 -15.93
N ALA A 216 -0.84 13.58 -14.99
CA ALA A 216 -0.98 12.13 -14.88
C ALA A 216 -2.43 11.61 -14.93
N LEU A 217 -3.38 12.32 -14.30
CA LEU A 217 -4.81 11.97 -14.35
C LEU A 217 -5.37 12.02 -15.77
N TRP A 218 -5.06 13.08 -16.51
CA TRP A 218 -5.60 13.26 -17.85
C TRP A 218 -4.89 12.44 -18.91
N ASP A 219 -3.58 12.24 -18.76
CA ASP A 219 -2.84 11.32 -19.64
C ASP A 219 -3.40 9.90 -19.51
N THR A 220 -3.71 9.51 -18.27
CA THR A 220 -4.41 8.26 -17.99
C THR A 220 -5.80 8.25 -18.60
N PHE A 221 -6.57 9.33 -18.48
CA PHE A 221 -7.90 9.42 -19.08
C PHE A 221 -7.88 9.27 -20.60
N ALA A 222 -6.91 9.86 -21.29
CA ALA A 222 -6.75 9.71 -22.73
C ALA A 222 -6.52 8.23 -23.11
N LEU A 223 -5.60 7.55 -22.43
CA LEU A 223 -5.32 6.12 -22.67
C LEU A 223 -6.51 5.23 -22.28
N TRP A 224 -7.13 5.50 -21.14
CA TRP A 224 -8.26 4.74 -20.62
C TRP A 224 -9.47 4.84 -21.56
N SER A 225 -9.71 6.00 -22.17
CA SER A 225 -10.84 6.26 -23.07
C SER A 225 -10.82 5.41 -24.34
N ASP A 226 -9.64 4.99 -24.78
CA ASP A 226 -9.43 4.13 -25.95
C ASP A 226 -9.18 2.66 -25.57
N SER A 227 -9.14 2.36 -24.27
CA SER A 227 -8.81 1.03 -23.76
C SER A 227 -10.03 0.12 -23.62
N PRO A 228 -9.84 -1.22 -23.62
CA PRO A 228 -10.89 -2.16 -23.24
C PRO A 228 -11.30 -2.06 -21.76
N HIS A 229 -10.55 -1.31 -20.93
CA HIS A 229 -10.89 -1.02 -19.53
C HIS A 229 -11.93 0.10 -19.39
N ARG A 230 -12.32 0.75 -20.50
CA ARG A 230 -13.36 1.77 -20.49
C ARG A 230 -14.71 1.19 -20.05
N VAL A 231 -15.29 1.81 -19.03
CA VAL A 231 -16.63 1.47 -18.57
C VAL A 231 -17.66 2.00 -19.57
N SER A 232 -18.43 1.10 -20.18
CA SER A 232 -19.53 1.46 -21.07
C SER A 232 -20.72 1.99 -20.25
N PRO A 233 -21.37 3.10 -20.65
CA PRO A 233 -22.57 3.63 -20.00
C PRO A 233 -23.74 2.63 -19.93
N HIS A 234 -23.68 1.55 -20.71
CA HIS A 234 -24.74 0.54 -20.83
C HIS A 234 -24.35 -0.83 -20.26
N GLY A 235 -23.31 -0.90 -19.42
CA GLY A 235 -23.03 -2.08 -18.60
C GLY A 235 -22.76 -3.37 -19.38
N SER A 236 -22.05 -3.29 -20.52
CA SER A 236 -21.65 -4.51 -21.22
C SER A 236 -20.62 -5.30 -20.39
N ALA A 237 -20.76 -6.62 -20.42
CA ALA A 237 -20.03 -7.61 -19.60
C ALA A 237 -18.52 -7.73 -19.92
N ARG A 238 -17.88 -6.71 -20.49
CA ARG A 238 -16.44 -6.68 -20.83
C ARG A 238 -15.67 -5.57 -20.12
N SER A 239 -16.14 -5.10 -18.97
CA SER A 239 -15.31 -4.30 -18.06
C SER A 239 -14.22 -5.21 -17.50
N LEU A 240 -13.01 -5.15 -18.07
CA LEU A 240 -11.83 -5.77 -17.46
C LEU A 240 -11.65 -5.18 -16.06
N GLY A 241 -11.78 -6.02 -15.03
CA GLY A 241 -11.86 -5.66 -13.61
C GLY A 241 -10.61 -4.95 -13.06
N SER A 242 -9.87 -5.60 -12.14
CA SER A 242 -8.63 -5.05 -11.59
C SER A 242 -7.55 -4.95 -12.67
N ALA A 243 -6.77 -3.86 -12.64
CA ALA A 243 -5.63 -3.67 -13.52
C ALA A 243 -4.39 -3.28 -12.71
N LYS A 244 -3.25 -3.84 -13.09
CA LYS A 244 -1.95 -3.45 -12.53
C LYS A 244 -1.40 -2.29 -13.33
N LEU A 245 -1.29 -1.13 -12.68
CA LEU A 245 -0.87 0.11 -13.32
C LEU A 245 0.65 0.27 -13.25
N TYR A 246 1.28 0.55 -14.38
CA TYR A 246 2.72 0.76 -14.50
C TYR A 246 2.98 2.17 -15.03
N PRO A 247 3.07 3.19 -14.16
CA PRO A 247 3.41 4.54 -14.56
C PRO A 247 4.81 4.61 -15.17
N GLN A 248 4.90 5.33 -16.26
CA GLN A 248 6.15 5.64 -16.97
C GLN A 248 6.24 7.15 -17.06
N PHE A 249 6.94 7.76 -16.11
CA PHE A 249 7.03 9.21 -16.05
C PHE A 249 7.97 9.72 -17.13
N ARG A 250 7.57 10.78 -17.82
CA ARG A 250 8.47 11.48 -18.75
C ARG A 250 9.53 12.26 -17.96
N SER A 251 10.79 11.98 -18.25
CA SER A 251 11.92 12.80 -17.81
C SER A 251 11.98 14.09 -18.63
N ARG A 252 12.66 15.12 -18.10
CA ARG A 252 12.88 16.41 -18.76
C ARG A 252 13.65 16.27 -20.07
N ASP A 253 14.51 15.26 -20.19
CA ASP A 253 15.27 14.98 -21.41
C ASP A 253 14.46 14.24 -22.49
N GLY A 254 13.16 14.00 -22.23
CA GLY A 254 12.24 13.34 -23.14
C GLY A 254 12.25 11.81 -23.06
N GLY A 255 13.11 11.23 -22.21
CA GLY A 255 13.12 9.80 -21.89
C GLY A 255 11.93 9.36 -21.03
N LEU A 256 11.65 8.05 -21.01
CA LEU A 256 10.66 7.45 -20.11
C LEU A 256 11.38 6.77 -18.95
N GLU A 257 11.08 7.21 -17.73
CA GLU A 257 11.50 6.53 -16.51
C GLU A 257 10.56 5.35 -16.28
N HIS A 258 11.08 4.13 -16.44
CA HIS A 258 10.30 2.92 -16.22
C HIS A 258 10.13 2.65 -14.73
N GLY A 259 8.91 2.84 -14.24
CA GLY A 259 8.54 2.51 -12.87
C GLY A 259 7.87 1.14 -12.74
N GLU A 260 8.64 0.07 -12.56
CA GLU A 260 8.07 -1.28 -12.37
C GLU A 260 7.80 -1.66 -10.89
N GLY A 261 8.22 -0.82 -9.93
CA GLY A 261 8.15 -1.11 -8.49
C GLY A 261 6.98 -0.49 -7.70
N HIS A 262 7.07 -0.53 -6.36
CA HIS A 262 6.09 0.08 -5.47
C HIS A 262 6.16 1.62 -5.48
N GLY A 263 7.36 2.20 -5.45
CA GLY A 263 7.58 3.64 -5.39
C GLY A 263 6.84 4.44 -6.48
N PRO A 264 7.11 4.18 -7.78
CA PRO A 264 6.46 4.90 -8.88
C PRO A 264 4.93 4.84 -8.86
N ARG A 265 4.36 3.72 -8.38
CA ARG A 265 2.91 3.56 -8.27
C ARG A 265 2.33 4.39 -7.12
N LYS A 266 3.01 4.42 -5.96
CA LYS A 266 2.59 5.27 -4.84
C LYS A 266 2.62 6.74 -5.25
N GLU A 267 3.71 7.18 -5.88
CA GLU A 267 3.84 8.54 -6.43
C GLU A 267 2.71 8.85 -7.41
N TYR A 268 2.46 7.95 -8.37
CA TYR A 268 1.36 8.11 -9.33
C TYR A 268 0.01 8.28 -8.65
N PHE A 269 -0.36 7.44 -7.68
CA PHE A 269 -1.66 7.57 -7.01
C PHE A 269 -1.75 8.82 -6.12
N ALA A 270 -0.65 9.27 -5.52
CA ALA A 270 -0.59 10.56 -4.84
C ALA A 270 -0.85 11.72 -5.82
N LEU A 271 -0.25 11.69 -7.01
CA LEU A 271 -0.53 12.67 -8.08
C LEU A 271 -1.99 12.61 -8.55
N ILE A 272 -2.58 11.41 -8.67
CA ILE A 272 -4.01 11.29 -8.97
C ILE A 272 -4.86 12.01 -7.93
N GLY A 273 -4.59 11.79 -6.64
CA GLY A 273 -5.29 12.52 -5.58
C GLY A 273 -5.10 14.03 -5.70
N GLU A 274 -3.86 14.49 -5.86
CA GLU A 274 -3.57 15.91 -6.05
C GLU A 274 -4.33 16.52 -7.22
N HIS A 275 -4.35 15.86 -8.38
CA HIS A 275 -5.08 16.33 -9.55
C HIS A 275 -6.59 16.38 -9.33
N LEU A 276 -7.16 15.40 -8.61
CA LEU A 276 -8.57 15.45 -8.22
C LEU A 276 -8.86 16.67 -7.35
N ALA A 277 -7.98 16.99 -6.41
CA ALA A 277 -8.13 18.03 -5.42
C ALA A 277 -7.84 19.45 -5.92
N ARG A 278 -6.85 19.62 -6.81
CA ARG A 278 -6.30 20.93 -7.20
C ARG A 278 -6.28 21.17 -8.70
N GLY A 279 -6.54 20.15 -9.52
CA GLY A 279 -6.29 20.25 -10.96
C GLY A 279 -4.81 20.07 -11.29
N GLY A 280 -4.43 20.33 -12.55
CA GLY A 280 -3.06 20.15 -13.04
C GLY A 280 -2.89 20.80 -14.41
N ASP A 281 -1.78 21.53 -14.60
CA ASP A 281 -1.44 22.24 -15.84
C ASP A 281 -2.62 23.01 -16.49
N GLY A 282 -3.27 23.88 -15.71
CA GLY A 282 -4.42 24.68 -16.17
C GLY A 282 -5.74 23.94 -16.32
N ARG A 283 -5.79 22.64 -16.02
CA ARG A 283 -7.01 21.82 -16.02
C ARG A 283 -7.70 21.88 -14.65
N PRO A 284 -9.05 21.82 -14.61
CA PRO A 284 -9.81 22.03 -13.38
C PRO A 284 -9.70 20.85 -12.40
N ALA A 285 -9.84 21.15 -11.11
CA ALA A 285 -10.06 20.14 -10.08
C ALA A 285 -11.44 19.49 -10.26
N LEU A 286 -11.56 18.20 -9.97
CA LEU A 286 -12.84 17.47 -10.02
C LEU A 286 -13.52 17.39 -8.64
N LEU A 287 -12.72 17.46 -7.58
CA LEU A 287 -13.12 17.46 -6.18
C LEU A 287 -12.40 18.61 -5.44
N PRO A 288 -12.63 19.88 -5.83
CA PRO A 288 -11.96 21.01 -5.21
C PRO A 288 -12.24 21.10 -3.72
N TYR A 289 -11.32 21.76 -3.01
CA TYR A 289 -11.53 22.10 -1.60
C TYR A 289 -12.56 23.22 -1.48
N ASP A 290 -13.67 22.95 -0.80
CA ASP A 290 -14.65 23.97 -0.46
C ASP A 290 -14.34 24.54 0.94
N GLY A 291 -14.07 25.84 0.99
CA GLY A 291 -13.77 26.55 2.23
C GLY A 291 -14.94 26.67 3.21
N SER A 292 -16.18 26.56 2.73
CA SER A 292 -17.40 26.66 3.55
C SER A 292 -17.53 25.47 4.49
N HIS A 293 -17.28 24.26 3.99
CA HIS A 293 -17.37 23.01 4.75
C HIS A 293 -15.99 22.34 4.97
N ARG A 294 -14.90 23.00 4.56
CA ARG A 294 -13.50 22.65 4.81
C ARG A 294 -13.09 21.25 4.33
N GLN A 295 -13.70 20.78 3.24
CA GLN A 295 -13.50 19.43 2.72
C GLN A 295 -13.50 19.43 1.19
N HIS A 296 -12.92 18.40 0.59
CA HIS A 296 -12.99 18.17 -0.85
C HIS A 296 -14.36 17.62 -1.23
N TRP A 297 -15.04 18.28 -2.17
CA TRP A 297 -16.35 17.85 -2.64
C TRP A 297 -16.59 18.26 -4.09
N PHE A 298 -17.69 17.79 -4.66
CA PHE A 298 -18.06 18.09 -6.04
C PHE A 298 -18.31 19.59 -6.23
N ASP A 299 -17.80 20.10 -7.35
CA ASP A 299 -18.06 21.47 -7.79
C ASP A 299 -19.35 21.52 -8.62
N GLY A 300 -20.36 22.22 -8.09
CA GLY A 300 -21.63 22.44 -8.81
C GLY A 300 -21.50 23.34 -10.03
N SER A 301 -20.37 24.01 -10.24
CA SER A 301 -20.09 24.82 -11.43
C SER A 301 -19.49 24.01 -12.58
N LEU A 302 -19.09 22.76 -12.35
CA LEU A 302 -18.55 21.90 -13.39
C LEU A 302 -19.63 21.61 -14.45
N GLU A 303 -19.34 21.95 -15.70
CA GLU A 303 -20.26 21.71 -16.81
C GLU A 303 -20.42 20.21 -17.08
N GLN A 304 -21.67 19.76 -17.17
CA GLN A 304 -21.98 18.39 -17.55
C GLN A 304 -21.77 18.19 -19.06
N SER A 305 -20.79 17.39 -19.42
CA SER A 305 -20.52 16.96 -20.78
C SER A 305 -20.18 15.47 -20.82
N ALA A 306 -20.25 14.84 -22.01
CA ALA A 306 -19.89 13.44 -22.14
C ALA A 306 -18.42 13.17 -21.75
N GLU A 307 -17.54 14.16 -21.97
CA GLU A 307 -16.12 14.09 -21.61
C GLU A 307 -15.92 14.23 -20.10
N THR A 308 -16.56 15.21 -19.44
CA THR A 308 -16.43 15.39 -17.98
C THR A 308 -17.04 14.23 -17.21
N GLU A 309 -18.15 13.64 -17.68
CA GLU A 309 -18.68 12.40 -17.14
C GLU A 309 -17.72 11.22 -17.32
N ALA A 310 -17.08 11.09 -18.49
CA ALA A 310 -16.12 10.02 -18.74
C ALA A 310 -14.86 10.19 -17.87
N LEU A 311 -14.40 11.42 -17.66
CA LEU A 311 -13.28 11.73 -16.79
C LEU A 311 -13.59 11.40 -15.32
N LEU A 312 -14.80 11.70 -14.84
CA LEU A 312 -15.25 11.28 -13.50
C LEU A 312 -15.39 9.75 -13.38
N ARG A 313 -15.87 9.06 -14.42
CA ARG A 313 -15.84 7.59 -14.47
C ARG A 313 -14.41 7.05 -14.39
N CYS A 314 -13.47 7.60 -15.16
CA CYS A 314 -12.05 7.23 -15.08
C CYS A 314 -11.48 7.48 -13.67
N SER A 315 -11.83 8.62 -13.06
CA SER A 315 -11.42 8.98 -11.71
C SER A 315 -11.92 7.97 -10.67
N GLY A 316 -13.20 7.57 -10.77
CA GLY A 316 -13.78 6.53 -9.93
C GLY A 316 -13.09 5.19 -10.11
N TRP A 317 -12.80 4.82 -11.35
CA TRP A 317 -12.02 3.62 -11.69
C TRP A 317 -10.64 3.68 -11.03
N LEU A 318 -9.92 4.80 -11.13
CA LEU A 318 -8.61 5.00 -10.49
C LEU A 318 -8.68 4.90 -8.96
N LEU A 319 -9.69 5.49 -8.31
CA LEU A 319 -9.88 5.35 -6.86
C LEU A 319 -10.01 3.88 -6.43
N ALA A 320 -10.70 3.06 -7.22
CA ALA A 320 -10.80 1.62 -6.95
C ALA A 320 -9.50 0.88 -7.30
N GLN A 321 -8.81 1.25 -8.39
CA GLN A 321 -7.52 0.68 -8.76
C GLN A 321 -6.43 0.97 -7.72
N ALA A 322 -6.53 2.04 -6.93
CA ALA A 322 -5.61 2.28 -5.81
C ALA A 322 -5.56 1.07 -4.87
N VAL A 323 -6.73 0.47 -4.56
CA VAL A 323 -6.83 -0.76 -3.76
C VAL A 323 -6.15 -1.93 -4.47
N CYS A 324 -6.45 -2.14 -5.76
CA CYS A 324 -5.85 -3.21 -6.56
C CYS A 324 -4.33 -3.05 -6.71
N ASN A 325 -3.81 -1.82 -6.61
CA ASN A 325 -2.40 -1.52 -6.73
C ASN A 325 -1.68 -1.38 -5.39
N ARG A 326 -2.41 -1.52 -4.27
CA ARG A 326 -1.91 -1.36 -2.89
C ARG A 326 -1.31 0.01 -2.64
N CYS A 327 -1.97 1.00 -3.19
CA CYS A 327 -1.61 2.40 -3.09
C CYS A 327 -2.79 3.16 -2.47
N THR A 328 -2.49 4.35 -1.97
CA THR A 328 -3.48 5.32 -1.50
C THR A 328 -3.40 6.54 -2.38
N VAL A 329 -4.52 7.26 -2.56
CA VAL A 329 -4.52 8.52 -3.32
C VAL A 329 -4.11 9.74 -2.51
N GLU A 330 -3.87 9.57 -1.20
CA GLU A 330 -3.27 10.60 -0.31
C GLU A 330 -4.03 11.94 -0.25
N ILE A 331 -5.34 11.92 -0.53
CA ILE A 331 -6.24 13.05 -0.34
C ILE A 331 -7.31 12.74 0.70
N LEU A 332 -7.63 13.73 1.52
CA LEU A 332 -8.69 13.60 2.53
C LEU A 332 -10.05 13.83 1.89
N LEU A 333 -10.72 12.75 1.53
CA LEU A 333 -12.10 12.77 1.03
C LEU A 333 -13.09 12.50 2.17
N PRO A 334 -14.28 13.14 2.16
CA PRO A 334 -15.30 12.92 3.18
C PRO A 334 -15.80 11.47 3.18
N THR A 335 -16.02 10.91 4.38
CA THR A 335 -16.63 9.57 4.55
C THR A 335 -17.97 9.42 3.83
N LEU A 336 -18.71 10.52 3.68
CA LEU A 336 -19.96 10.57 2.93
C LEU A 336 -19.79 10.11 1.47
N LEU A 337 -18.68 10.45 0.81
CA LEU A 337 -18.37 9.99 -0.54
C LEU A 337 -18.32 8.46 -0.59
N PHE A 338 -17.61 7.85 0.34
CA PHE A 338 -17.46 6.40 0.41
C PHE A 338 -18.77 5.69 0.76
N ALA A 339 -19.64 6.34 1.55
CA ALA A 339 -21.00 5.84 1.76
C ALA A 339 -21.80 5.80 0.46
N ALA A 340 -21.64 6.81 -0.41
CA ALA A 340 -22.24 6.83 -1.73
C ALA A 340 -21.65 5.79 -2.69
N LEU A 341 -20.32 5.58 -2.66
CA LEU A 341 -19.64 4.58 -3.47
C LEU A 341 -20.04 3.14 -3.09
N CYS A 342 -20.32 2.89 -1.80
CA CYS A 342 -20.84 1.60 -1.31
C CYS A 342 -22.32 1.35 -1.62
N ALA A 343 -23.07 2.38 -2.04
CA ALA A 343 -24.50 2.28 -2.25
C ALA A 343 -24.84 1.44 -3.49
N GLU A 344 -25.92 0.67 -3.41
CA GLU A 344 -26.42 -0.13 -4.52
C GLU A 344 -27.85 0.29 -4.84
N PRO A 345 -28.08 0.91 -6.01
CA PRO A 345 -29.42 1.28 -6.45
C PRO A 345 -30.38 0.08 -6.38
N GLY A 346 -31.50 0.23 -5.66
CA GLY A 346 -32.53 -0.81 -5.52
C GLY A 346 -32.33 -1.79 -4.37
N VAL A 347 -31.10 -2.03 -3.89
CA VAL A 347 -30.83 -2.92 -2.75
C VAL A 347 -30.56 -2.13 -1.48
N ARG A 348 -29.62 -1.18 -1.54
CA ARG A 348 -29.28 -0.24 -0.46
C ARG A 348 -29.02 1.13 -1.09
N PRO A 349 -30.08 1.93 -1.34
CA PRO A 349 -29.93 3.23 -1.98
C PRO A 349 -29.13 4.19 -1.09
N PHE A 350 -28.44 5.14 -1.72
CA PHE A 350 -27.74 6.19 -1.00
C PHE A 350 -28.76 7.20 -0.44
N ALA A 351 -28.97 7.15 0.88
CA ALA A 351 -29.92 8.02 1.58
C ALA A 351 -29.31 8.47 2.93
N PRO A 352 -28.31 9.38 2.91
CA PRO A 352 -27.56 9.73 4.11
C PRO A 352 -28.42 10.43 5.16
N SER A 353 -28.20 10.10 6.44
CA SER A 353 -28.85 10.79 7.56
C SER A 353 -28.36 12.24 7.68
N LEU A 354 -29.09 13.08 8.42
CA LEU A 354 -28.63 14.44 8.71
C LEU A 354 -27.34 14.46 9.54
N ASP A 355 -27.06 13.40 10.32
CA ASP A 355 -25.81 13.27 11.06
C ASP A 355 -24.64 12.95 10.13
N ALA A 356 -24.85 12.06 9.14
CA ALA A 356 -23.85 11.80 8.10
C ALA A 356 -23.56 13.05 7.26
N LEU A 357 -24.59 13.82 6.91
CA LEU A 357 -24.45 15.09 6.21
C LEU A 357 -23.78 16.18 7.07
N ALA A 358 -23.99 16.17 8.38
CA ALA A 358 -23.29 17.07 9.30
C ALA A 358 -21.78 16.80 9.34
N GLY A 359 -21.34 15.58 8.98
CA GLY A 359 -19.94 15.27 8.76
C GLY A 359 -19.34 15.99 7.56
N LEU A 360 -20.14 16.32 6.54
CA LEU A 360 -19.74 17.16 5.41
C LEU A 360 -19.94 18.64 5.76
N ASP A 361 -21.19 19.09 5.93
CA ASP A 361 -21.57 20.47 6.25
C ASP A 361 -22.44 20.52 7.53
N PRO A 362 -21.81 20.78 8.69
CA PRO A 362 -22.52 20.88 9.97
C PRO A 362 -23.59 21.99 9.99
N GLN A 363 -23.35 23.10 9.30
CA GLN A 363 -24.21 24.27 9.33
C GLN A 363 -25.46 24.04 8.50
N ALA A 364 -25.32 23.49 7.29
CA ALA A 364 -26.46 23.14 6.47
C ALA A 364 -27.31 22.04 7.12
N ALA A 365 -26.68 21.01 7.70
CA ALA A 365 -27.40 19.97 8.45
C ALA A 365 -28.17 20.56 9.65
N ALA A 366 -27.57 21.49 10.41
CA ALA A 366 -28.25 22.18 11.51
C ALA A 366 -29.45 23.01 11.01
N SER A 367 -29.32 23.64 9.85
CA SER A 367 -30.38 24.44 9.24
C SER A 367 -31.58 23.57 8.84
N VAL A 368 -31.33 22.40 8.23
CA VAL A 368 -32.40 21.44 7.91
C VAL A 368 -33.07 20.89 9.19
N ARG A 369 -32.29 20.60 10.24
CA ARG A 369 -32.84 20.21 11.55
C ARG A 369 -33.72 21.30 12.15
N ALA A 370 -33.36 22.58 11.97
CA ALA A 370 -34.17 23.70 12.43
C ALA A 370 -35.51 23.75 11.68
N VAL A 371 -35.50 23.62 10.35
CA VAL A 371 -36.73 23.58 9.53
C VAL A 371 -37.67 22.45 9.95
N LEU A 372 -37.14 21.26 10.24
CA LEU A 372 -37.93 20.14 10.74
C LEU A 372 -38.59 20.41 12.10
N ARG A 373 -38.04 21.32 12.90
CA ARG A 373 -38.57 21.73 14.22
C ARG A 373 -39.48 22.96 14.17
N MET A 374 -39.49 23.72 13.07
CA MET A 374 -40.29 24.95 12.92
C MET A 374 -41.79 24.67 13.08
N GLY A 375 -42.54 25.63 13.61
CA GLY A 375 -44.00 25.53 13.66
C GLY A 375 -44.62 25.49 12.26
N ARG A 376 -45.80 24.86 12.10
CA ARG A 376 -46.47 24.75 10.78
C ARG A 376 -46.64 26.10 10.09
N ARG A 377 -47.14 27.11 10.80
CA ARG A 377 -47.41 28.45 10.24
C ARG A 377 -46.12 29.18 9.85
N GLU A 378 -45.11 29.09 10.71
CA GLU A 378 -43.77 29.67 10.49
C GLU A 378 -43.11 29.07 9.25
N PHE A 379 -43.23 27.76 9.06
CA PHE A 379 -42.74 27.10 7.86
C PHE A 379 -43.54 27.48 6.61
N GLU A 380 -44.88 27.56 6.68
CA GLU A 380 -45.71 28.01 5.55
C GLU A 380 -45.33 29.43 5.10
N GLU A 381 -45.03 30.33 6.05
CA GLU A 381 -44.51 31.68 5.80
C GLU A 381 -43.12 31.65 5.12
N MET A 382 -42.18 30.86 5.64
CA MET A 382 -40.84 30.70 5.04
C MET A 382 -40.91 30.09 3.63
N ALA A 383 -41.67 29.01 3.44
CA ALA A 383 -41.82 28.34 2.16
C ALA A 383 -42.45 29.27 1.12
N ALA A 384 -43.41 30.13 1.52
CA ALA A 384 -43.97 31.14 0.62
C ALA A 384 -42.92 32.20 0.19
N LEU A 385 -42.04 32.63 1.11
CA LEU A 385 -40.94 33.57 0.81
C LEU A 385 -39.90 32.97 -0.15
N GLU A 386 -39.60 31.67 -0.02
CA GLU A 386 -38.67 30.96 -0.90
C GLU A 386 -39.31 30.51 -2.23
N GLY A 387 -40.58 30.81 -2.47
CA GLY A 387 -41.30 30.38 -3.68
C GLY A 387 -41.63 28.88 -3.70
N LEU A 388 -41.58 28.22 -2.54
CA LEU A 388 -41.85 26.79 -2.32
C LEU A 388 -43.24 26.57 -1.67
N ALA A 389 -44.18 27.49 -1.89
CA ALA A 389 -45.52 27.42 -1.30
C ALA A 389 -46.22 26.09 -1.62
N GLY A 390 -46.73 25.42 -0.59
CA GLY A 390 -47.40 24.11 -0.71
C GLY A 390 -46.48 22.89 -0.56
N LEU A 391 -45.15 23.07 -0.48
CA LEU A 391 -44.22 22.01 -0.10
C LEU A 391 -44.37 21.69 1.39
N GLY A 392 -44.27 20.43 1.81
CA GLY A 392 -44.22 20.05 3.23
C GLY A 392 -42.81 20.20 3.84
N ARG A 393 -42.70 20.31 5.17
CA ARG A 393 -41.40 20.38 5.89
C ARG A 393 -40.52 19.16 5.61
N GLU A 394 -41.14 17.99 5.59
CA GLU A 394 -40.49 16.70 5.36
C GLU A 394 -39.98 16.62 3.91
N GLN A 395 -40.75 17.14 2.94
CA GLN A 395 -40.35 17.22 1.54
C GLN A 395 -39.23 18.25 1.32
N TYR A 396 -39.28 19.38 2.03
CA TYR A 396 -38.19 20.36 2.03
C TYR A 396 -36.90 19.72 2.56
N ALA A 397 -36.98 19.05 3.71
CA ALA A 397 -35.83 18.40 4.32
C ALA A 397 -35.25 17.32 3.42
N GLU A 398 -36.07 16.53 2.75
CA GLU A 398 -35.59 15.51 1.82
C GLU A 398 -34.87 16.11 0.61
N ARG A 399 -35.43 17.17 -0.01
CA ARG A 399 -34.76 17.89 -1.09
C ARG A 399 -33.44 18.51 -0.66
N ALA A 400 -33.39 19.07 0.56
CA ALA A 400 -32.17 19.63 1.12
C ALA A 400 -31.10 18.55 1.36
N ARG A 401 -31.51 17.36 1.85
CA ARG A 401 -30.62 16.21 2.03
C ARG A 401 -30.07 15.73 0.70
N GLU A 402 -30.93 15.56 -0.31
CA GLU A 402 -30.52 15.20 -1.66
C GLU A 402 -29.48 16.19 -2.19
N ARG A 403 -29.71 17.50 -2.08
CA ARG A 403 -28.77 18.52 -2.53
C ARG A 403 -27.41 18.45 -1.81
N LEU A 404 -27.41 18.34 -0.48
CA LEU A 404 -26.19 18.23 0.32
C LEU A 404 -25.40 16.95 0.05
N ALA A 405 -26.10 15.87 -0.28
CA ALA A 405 -25.51 14.59 -0.64
C ALA A 405 -24.90 14.57 -2.04
N GLY A 406 -24.89 15.71 -2.76
CA GLY A 406 -24.47 15.78 -4.15
C GLY A 406 -25.51 15.28 -5.14
N GLY A 407 -26.79 15.21 -4.75
CA GLY A 407 -27.95 14.96 -5.61
C GLY A 407 -28.56 16.26 -6.18
N GLY A 408 -29.62 16.13 -7.00
CA GLY A 408 -30.21 17.26 -7.75
C GLY A 408 -29.45 17.54 -9.06
N GLU A 409 -29.21 18.81 -9.39
CA GLU A 409 -28.48 19.23 -10.61
C GLU A 409 -27.01 18.72 -10.65
N GLY A 410 -26.39 18.43 -9.50
CA GLY A 410 -25.03 17.86 -9.38
C GLY A 410 -24.97 16.32 -9.27
N GLY A 411 -26.13 15.63 -9.27
CA GLY A 411 -26.24 14.18 -9.09
C GLY A 411 -25.47 13.33 -10.10
N TRP A 412 -25.19 13.91 -11.28
CA TRP A 412 -24.46 13.25 -12.35
C TRP A 412 -22.99 13.01 -11.99
N GLN A 413 -22.34 13.91 -11.22
CA GLN A 413 -20.92 13.80 -10.89
C GLN A 413 -20.66 12.58 -10.00
N LEU A 414 -21.43 12.48 -8.91
CA LEU A 414 -21.40 11.34 -7.99
C LEU A 414 -21.77 10.03 -8.69
N LYS A 415 -22.77 10.07 -9.58
CA LYS A 415 -23.16 8.91 -10.38
C LYS A 415 -22.02 8.42 -11.26
N ALA A 416 -21.39 9.30 -12.03
CA ALA A 416 -20.28 8.95 -12.92
C ALA A 416 -19.07 8.40 -12.15
N LEU A 417 -18.67 9.06 -11.06
CA LEU A 417 -17.59 8.58 -10.19
C LEU A 417 -17.90 7.18 -9.63
N ARG A 418 -19.14 6.97 -9.15
CA ARG A 418 -19.56 5.67 -8.61
C ARG A 418 -19.58 4.56 -9.65
N GLU A 419 -20.04 4.84 -10.87
CA GLU A 419 -20.03 3.88 -11.98
C GLU A 419 -18.60 3.37 -12.27
N GLY A 420 -17.63 4.27 -12.30
CA GLY A 420 -16.22 3.92 -12.47
C GLY A 420 -15.67 3.07 -11.33
N PHE A 421 -15.96 3.47 -10.09
CA PHE A 421 -15.49 2.76 -8.89
C PHE A 421 -16.07 1.34 -8.80
N GLN A 422 -17.37 1.20 -8.99
CA GLN A 422 -18.10 -0.06 -8.86
C GLN A 422 -17.81 -1.04 -10.00
N ALA A 423 -17.25 -0.58 -11.12
CA ALA A 423 -16.77 -1.44 -12.19
C ALA A 423 -15.56 -2.30 -11.78
N VAL A 424 -14.80 -1.86 -10.77
CA VAL A 424 -13.65 -2.58 -10.21
C VAL A 424 -14.00 -3.21 -8.86
N LEU A 425 -14.68 -2.46 -7.97
CA LEU A 425 -15.10 -2.91 -6.64
C LEU A 425 -16.63 -2.89 -6.50
N PRO A 426 -17.34 -3.94 -6.93
CA PRO A 426 -18.80 -3.99 -6.86
C PRO A 426 -19.30 -3.91 -5.41
N PRO A 427 -20.48 -3.30 -5.16
CA PRO A 427 -21.06 -3.22 -3.81
C PRO A 427 -21.22 -4.57 -3.12
N ALA A 428 -21.50 -5.64 -3.87
CA ALA A 428 -21.61 -6.99 -3.35
C ALA A 428 -20.28 -7.50 -2.76
N MET A 429 -19.14 -7.14 -3.35
CA MET A 429 -17.81 -7.49 -2.85
C MET A 429 -17.50 -6.72 -1.56
N LEU A 430 -17.72 -5.39 -1.55
CA LEU A 430 -17.53 -4.55 -0.35
C LEU A 430 -18.37 -5.04 0.83
N ARG A 431 -19.63 -5.43 0.57
CA ARG A 431 -20.50 -6.02 1.59
C ARG A 431 -20.07 -7.43 2.01
N GLY A 432 -19.58 -8.25 1.08
CA GLY A 432 -19.08 -9.59 1.36
C GLY A 432 -17.93 -9.60 2.39
N ILE A 433 -17.09 -8.55 2.37
CA ILE A 433 -15.98 -8.33 3.31
C ILE A 433 -16.41 -7.44 4.50
N GLY A 434 -17.65 -6.92 4.49
CA GLY A 434 -18.17 -6.07 5.56
C GLY A 434 -17.34 -4.80 5.77
N ILE A 435 -17.02 -4.07 4.70
CA ILE A 435 -16.28 -2.81 4.78
C ILE A 435 -17.24 -1.66 5.06
N SER A 436 -16.96 -0.89 6.13
CA SER A 436 -17.70 0.34 6.41
C SER A 436 -17.22 1.49 5.52
N PRO A 437 -18.02 2.56 5.30
CA PRO A 437 -17.58 3.75 4.59
C PRO A 437 -16.30 4.38 5.17
N THR A 438 -16.16 4.38 6.49
CA THR A 438 -14.97 4.89 7.18
C THR A 438 -13.75 4.03 6.87
N GLN A 439 -13.90 2.70 6.89
CA GLN A 439 -12.84 1.78 6.51
C GLN A 439 -12.46 1.94 5.04
N LEU A 440 -13.44 2.06 4.13
CA LEU A 440 -13.15 2.26 2.71
C LEU A 440 -12.40 3.58 2.47
N CYS A 441 -12.78 4.65 3.18
CA CYS A 441 -12.06 5.92 3.18
C CYS A 441 -10.59 5.70 3.58
N ALA A 442 -10.32 5.03 4.69
CA ALA A 442 -8.96 4.75 5.14
C ALA A 442 -8.17 3.86 4.16
N ILE A 443 -8.85 2.93 3.48
CA ILE A 443 -8.24 2.06 2.46
C ILE A 443 -7.81 2.85 1.22
N VAL A 444 -8.67 3.75 0.72
CA VAL A 444 -8.44 4.47 -0.54
C VAL A 444 -7.59 5.71 -0.32
N CYS A 445 -7.87 6.49 0.72
CA CYS A 445 -7.19 7.76 1.02
C CYS A 445 -5.95 7.59 1.90
N GLY A 446 -5.83 6.46 2.59
CA GLY A 446 -4.87 6.29 3.69
C GLY A 446 -5.46 6.68 5.04
N GLU A 447 -4.80 6.26 6.13
CA GLU A 447 -5.16 6.67 7.48
C GLU A 447 -4.58 8.05 7.83
N PRO A 448 -5.28 8.83 8.65
CA PRO A 448 -4.72 10.06 9.20
C PRO A 448 -3.44 9.76 10.00
N GLU A 449 -2.44 10.60 9.82
CA GLU A 449 -1.09 10.38 10.35
C GLU A 449 -1.08 10.28 11.88
N SER A 450 -0.46 9.22 12.42
CA SER A 450 -0.03 9.20 13.81
C SER A 450 1.43 9.64 13.92
N HIS A 451 1.72 10.47 14.90
CA HIS A 451 3.07 10.96 15.18
C HIS A 451 3.87 9.92 15.99
N ASP A 452 5.19 9.98 15.89
CA ASP A 452 6.18 9.21 16.65
C ASP A 452 6.24 7.70 16.32
N ARG A 453 6.42 7.38 15.04
CA ARG A 453 6.70 6.01 14.58
C ARG A 453 8.19 5.84 14.26
N ARG A 454 8.76 4.69 14.61
CA ARG A 454 10.11 4.30 14.21
C ARG A 454 10.03 3.30 13.06
N LEU A 455 11.00 3.35 12.14
CA LEU A 455 11.09 2.40 11.02
C LEU A 455 11.02 0.95 11.50
N ARG A 456 11.75 0.62 12.56
CA ARG A 456 11.77 -0.74 13.15
C ARG A 456 10.49 -1.18 13.86
N ASP A 457 9.62 -0.25 14.22
CA ASP A 457 8.30 -0.59 14.80
C ASP A 457 7.26 -0.87 13.71
N VAL A 458 7.50 -0.35 12.50
CA VAL A 458 6.57 -0.40 11.38
C VAL A 458 6.99 -1.43 10.33
N PHE A 459 8.26 -1.46 9.97
CA PHE A 459 8.82 -2.41 9.01
C PHE A 459 9.37 -3.63 9.72
N ARG A 460 9.30 -4.78 9.05
CA ARG A 460 10.17 -5.90 9.38
C ARG A 460 11.54 -5.62 8.79
N VAL A 461 12.43 -5.13 9.64
CA VAL A 461 13.80 -4.81 9.25
C VAL A 461 14.60 -6.10 9.14
N VAL A 462 15.18 -6.35 7.97
CA VAL A 462 16.12 -7.44 7.73
C VAL A 462 17.49 -6.83 7.52
N GLU A 463 18.42 -7.14 8.42
CA GLU A 463 19.80 -6.67 8.37
C GLU A 463 20.68 -7.75 7.75
N ASP A 464 21.60 -7.38 6.87
CA ASP A 464 22.58 -8.34 6.36
C ASP A 464 23.56 -8.81 7.46
N ALA A 465 24.28 -9.89 7.18
CA ALA A 465 25.20 -10.49 8.14
C ALA A 465 26.35 -9.56 8.55
N ALA A 466 26.77 -8.64 7.68
CA ALA A 466 27.86 -7.72 7.94
C ALA A 466 27.44 -6.62 8.94
N LEU A 467 26.23 -6.06 8.79
CA LEU A 467 25.65 -5.10 9.71
C LEU A 467 25.32 -5.75 11.06
N ALA A 468 24.69 -6.93 11.03
CA ALA A 468 24.39 -7.71 12.24
C ALA A 468 25.67 -8.09 13.01
N GLY A 469 26.76 -8.37 12.30
CA GLY A 469 28.09 -8.63 12.85
C GLY A 469 28.85 -7.39 13.35
N CYS A 470 28.33 -6.18 13.16
CA CYS A 470 28.95 -4.93 13.59
C CYS A 470 28.04 -4.14 14.57
N PRO A 471 27.95 -4.56 15.86
CA PRO A 471 27.10 -3.88 16.84
C PRO A 471 27.33 -2.37 16.96
N PRO A 472 28.57 -1.83 16.95
CA PRO A 472 28.79 -0.38 17.05
C PRO A 472 28.17 0.42 15.90
N LEU A 473 28.25 -0.09 14.66
CA LEU A 473 27.62 0.53 13.50
C LEU A 473 26.10 0.48 13.60
N ARG A 474 25.57 -0.71 13.89
CA ARG A 474 24.13 -0.94 14.01
C ARG A 474 23.50 -0.07 15.10
N GLU A 475 24.10 -0.01 16.28
CA GLU A 475 23.61 0.81 17.39
C GLU A 475 23.67 2.30 17.06
N ALA A 476 24.75 2.77 16.44
CA ALA A 476 24.88 4.17 16.03
C ALA A 476 23.87 4.54 14.94
N LEU A 477 23.67 3.68 13.94
CA LEU A 477 22.69 3.85 12.87
C LEU A 477 21.30 4.08 13.47
N TRP A 478 20.81 3.11 14.22
CA TRP A 478 19.45 3.18 14.73
C TRP A 478 19.26 4.23 15.83
N ALA A 479 20.30 4.57 16.60
CA ALA A 479 20.24 5.68 17.54
C ALA A 479 20.05 7.02 16.83
N VAL A 480 20.67 7.21 15.66
CA VAL A 480 20.49 8.40 14.82
C VAL A 480 19.09 8.42 14.23
N LEU A 481 18.68 7.37 13.52
CA LEU A 481 17.40 7.34 12.80
C LEU A 481 16.19 7.40 13.72
N ASP A 482 16.23 6.76 14.90
CA ASP A 482 15.14 6.87 15.88
C ASP A 482 15.08 8.24 16.55
N GLY A 483 16.22 8.93 16.66
CA GLY A 483 16.35 10.24 17.28
C GLY A 483 15.92 11.40 16.38
N TRP A 484 15.64 11.13 15.10
CA TRP A 484 15.17 12.11 14.13
C TRP A 484 13.77 12.65 14.46
N THR A 485 13.52 13.88 14.04
CA THR A 485 12.20 14.50 14.08
C THR A 485 11.22 13.77 13.16
N GLU A 486 9.91 13.99 13.35
CA GLU A 486 8.89 13.38 12.50
C GLU A 486 9.03 13.78 11.02
N GLU A 487 9.44 15.01 10.75
CA GLU A 487 9.68 15.49 9.39
C GLU A 487 10.87 14.76 8.75
N GLU A 488 11.96 14.57 9.48
CA GLU A 488 13.13 13.83 9.02
C GLU A 488 12.80 12.35 8.80
N LYS A 489 12.05 11.72 9.71
CA LYS A 489 11.59 10.33 9.57
C LYS A 489 10.69 10.14 8.34
N ARG A 490 9.84 11.13 8.02
CA ARG A 490 9.00 11.10 6.81
C ARG A 490 9.81 11.22 5.53
N ARG A 491 10.79 12.13 5.52
CA ARG A 491 11.71 12.23 4.37
C ARG A 491 12.53 10.93 4.21
N LEU A 492 12.96 10.31 5.32
CA LEU A 492 13.62 9.01 5.29
C LEU A 492 12.72 7.90 4.74
N LEU A 493 11.44 7.92 5.11
CA LEU A 493 10.46 6.96 4.63
C LEU A 493 10.21 7.11 3.13
N ALA A 494 10.11 8.35 2.64
CA ALA A 494 10.06 8.66 1.22
C ALA A 494 11.32 8.18 0.50
N PHE A 495 12.50 8.47 1.06
CA PHE A 495 13.79 8.00 0.55
C PHE A 495 13.84 6.47 0.40
N CYS A 496 13.38 5.73 1.41
CA CYS A 496 13.42 4.27 1.39
C CYS A 496 12.30 3.62 0.54
N THR A 497 11.14 4.25 0.40
CA THR A 497 9.92 3.55 -0.07
C THR A 497 9.11 4.27 -1.15
N GLY A 498 9.56 5.46 -1.58
CA GLY A 498 8.88 6.30 -2.56
C GLY A 498 7.63 7.01 -2.04
N SER A 499 7.34 6.94 -0.73
CA SER A 499 6.20 7.60 -0.09
C SER A 499 6.56 7.98 1.34
N ASP A 500 6.07 9.12 1.80
CA ASP A 500 6.24 9.60 3.17
C ASP A 500 5.19 9.00 4.15
N ARG A 501 4.38 8.04 3.66
CA ARG A 501 3.32 7.36 4.41
C ARG A 501 3.81 6.06 5.02
N TRP A 502 3.52 5.90 6.32
CA TRP A 502 3.81 4.68 7.04
C TRP A 502 2.95 3.52 6.51
N PRO A 503 3.57 2.38 6.13
CA PRO A 503 2.79 1.18 5.89
C PRO A 503 2.18 0.67 7.20
N GLN A 504 1.30 -0.33 7.08
CA GLN A 504 0.80 -1.00 8.27
C GLN A 504 1.98 -1.71 8.98
N PRO A 505 2.06 -1.64 10.33
CA PRO A 505 3.10 -2.32 11.07
C PRO A 505 3.19 -3.82 10.74
N GLY A 506 4.38 -4.26 10.36
CA GLY A 506 4.74 -5.63 10.06
C GLY A 506 4.40 -6.12 8.65
N THR A 507 3.75 -5.31 7.80
CA THR A 507 3.30 -5.74 6.45
C THR A 507 4.32 -5.49 5.36
N ALA A 508 5.36 -4.70 5.63
CA ALA A 508 6.43 -4.38 4.71
C ALA A 508 7.78 -4.80 5.30
N VAL A 509 8.65 -5.29 4.43
CA VAL A 509 10.05 -5.60 4.77
C VAL A 509 10.90 -4.41 4.32
N LEU A 510 11.86 -4.02 5.16
CA LEU A 510 12.93 -3.08 4.80
C LEU A 510 14.25 -3.84 4.94
N SER A 511 14.92 -4.09 3.82
CA SER A 511 16.21 -4.77 3.82
C SER A 511 17.34 -3.73 3.95
N VAL A 512 18.21 -3.88 4.94
CA VAL A 512 19.34 -2.98 5.19
C VAL A 512 20.64 -3.72 4.90
N GLN A 513 21.41 -3.23 3.92
CA GLN A 513 22.55 -3.94 3.34
C GLN A 513 23.82 -3.09 3.37
N LEU A 514 24.96 -3.74 3.56
CA LEU A 514 26.31 -3.20 3.41
C LEU A 514 26.94 -3.80 2.14
N PRO A 515 26.59 -3.31 0.93
CA PRO A 515 27.02 -3.94 -0.32
C PRO A 515 28.52 -3.74 -0.62
N PHE A 516 29.18 -2.82 0.09
CA PHE A 516 30.56 -2.43 -0.17
C PHE A 516 31.57 -3.29 0.61
N ALA A 517 32.43 -3.99 -0.13
CA ALA A 517 33.55 -4.75 0.43
C ALA A 517 34.90 -4.06 0.08
N PRO A 518 35.34 -3.07 0.87
CA PRO A 518 36.54 -2.29 0.56
C PRO A 518 37.81 -3.15 0.62
N ARG A 519 38.78 -2.86 -0.25
CA ARG A 519 40.09 -3.49 -0.31
C ARG A 519 41.16 -2.59 0.29
N GLY A 520 41.24 -2.62 1.62
CA GLY A 520 42.30 -1.96 2.40
C GLY A 520 41.98 -0.52 2.81
N ARG A 521 42.88 0.05 3.64
CA ARG A 521 42.60 1.27 4.42
C ARG A 521 42.17 2.51 3.62
N ARG A 522 42.67 2.66 2.39
CA ARG A 522 42.31 3.82 1.55
C ARG A 522 40.85 3.74 1.08
N GLU A 523 40.42 2.58 0.61
CA GLU A 523 39.02 2.33 0.23
C GLU A 523 38.11 2.35 1.46
N GLU A 524 38.58 1.80 2.58
CA GLU A 524 37.86 1.88 3.85
C GLU A 524 37.57 3.33 4.24
N ALA A 525 38.58 4.20 4.26
CA ALA A 525 38.42 5.62 4.59
C ALA A 525 37.54 6.36 3.56
N ALA A 526 37.62 6.00 2.27
CA ALA A 526 36.80 6.61 1.22
C ALA A 526 35.29 6.35 1.41
N MET A 527 34.91 5.23 2.05
CA MET A 527 33.50 4.96 2.39
C MET A 527 32.89 6.04 3.29
N ALA A 528 33.70 6.79 4.05
CA ALA A 528 33.19 7.89 4.86
C ALA A 528 32.60 9.01 4.00
N LEU A 529 32.95 9.11 2.72
CA LEU A 529 32.44 10.11 1.76
C LEU A 529 31.20 9.63 1.00
N MET A 530 30.93 8.32 1.01
CA MET A 530 29.81 7.73 0.30
C MET A 530 28.49 8.00 1.02
N MET A 531 27.43 8.17 0.24
CA MET A 531 26.07 8.42 0.72
C MET A 531 25.32 7.10 0.85
N PRO A 532 24.35 6.98 1.78
CA PRO A 532 23.42 5.87 1.73
C PRO A 532 22.59 5.95 0.43
N GLN A 533 22.21 4.79 -0.09
CA GLN A 533 21.40 4.64 -1.30
C GLN A 533 20.14 3.84 -0.97
N ALA A 534 19.06 4.05 -1.73
CA ALA A 534 17.83 3.32 -1.53
C ALA A 534 17.21 2.87 -2.85
N HIS A 535 16.71 1.64 -2.87
CA HIS A 535 15.96 1.06 -3.98
C HIS A 535 14.49 1.00 -3.57
N THR A 536 13.75 2.07 -3.89
CA THR A 536 12.34 2.23 -3.50
C THR A 536 11.39 1.20 -4.14
N CYS A 537 11.82 0.52 -5.20
CA CYS A 537 11.09 -0.59 -5.80
C CYS A 537 10.90 -1.76 -4.83
N ASP A 538 11.97 -2.06 -4.08
CA ASP A 538 12.08 -3.27 -3.25
C ASP A 538 12.21 -2.95 -1.74
N ASN A 539 12.17 -1.67 -1.36
CA ASN A 539 12.45 -1.17 -0.01
C ASN A 539 13.80 -1.67 0.51
N VAL A 540 14.86 -1.48 -0.28
CA VAL A 540 16.24 -1.78 0.12
C VAL A 540 16.94 -0.48 0.48
N LEU A 541 17.60 -0.44 1.65
CA LEU A 541 18.46 0.63 2.10
C LEU A 541 19.91 0.11 2.14
N GLU A 542 20.76 0.69 1.31
CA GLU A 542 22.18 0.39 1.25
C GLU A 542 22.98 1.48 1.95
N LEU A 543 23.94 1.09 2.77
CA LEU A 543 24.85 2.04 3.38
C LEU A 543 26.31 1.54 3.37
N PRO A 544 27.29 2.44 3.24
CA PRO A 544 28.68 2.13 3.49
C PRO A 544 28.92 1.73 4.95
N ASN A 545 29.97 0.94 5.19
CA ASN A 545 30.37 0.61 6.56
C ASN A 545 31.08 1.81 7.23
N TYR A 546 30.30 2.76 7.73
CA TYR A 546 30.81 4.00 8.34
C TYR A 546 31.68 3.75 9.59
N TYR A 547 31.50 2.61 10.26
CA TYR A 547 32.36 2.21 11.37
C TYR A 547 33.77 1.88 10.89
N LEU A 548 33.88 1.01 9.87
CA LEU A 548 35.16 0.70 9.23
C LEU A 548 35.81 1.97 8.66
N ALA A 549 35.01 2.82 8.02
CA ALA A 549 35.49 4.05 7.43
C ALA A 549 36.10 5.00 8.47
N LEU A 550 35.41 5.22 9.59
CA LEU A 550 35.90 6.08 10.65
C LEU A 550 37.13 5.50 11.35
N ALA A 551 37.16 4.18 11.57
CA ALA A 551 38.33 3.50 12.12
C ALA A 551 39.56 3.69 11.21
N ALA A 552 39.40 3.47 9.90
CA ALA A 552 40.45 3.66 8.92
C ALA A 552 40.96 5.12 8.87
N SER A 553 40.05 6.12 8.88
CA SER A 553 40.41 7.54 8.93
C SER A 553 41.19 7.92 10.20
N ARG A 554 40.91 7.26 11.34
CA ARG A 554 41.65 7.45 12.60
C ARG A 554 42.92 6.60 12.70
N GLY A 555 43.18 5.75 11.71
CA GLY A 555 44.28 4.78 11.74
C GLY A 555 44.09 3.65 12.76
N GLU A 556 42.90 3.52 13.35
CA GLU A 556 42.54 2.50 14.32
C GLU A 556 42.21 1.18 13.61
N GLU A 557 42.64 0.04 14.17
CA GLU A 557 42.25 -1.28 13.64
C GLU A 557 40.84 -1.65 14.12
N ALA A 558 39.93 -1.85 13.17
CA ALA A 558 38.55 -2.25 13.46
C ALA A 558 38.53 -3.59 14.23
N GLY A 559 37.99 -3.58 15.45
CA GLY A 559 37.84 -4.78 16.28
C GLY A 559 39.03 -5.13 17.16
N ALA A 560 40.14 -4.36 17.13
CA ALA A 560 41.34 -4.62 17.93
C ALA A 560 41.24 -4.18 19.41
N GLY A 561 40.11 -3.63 19.85
CA GLY A 561 39.87 -3.18 21.23
C GLY A 561 38.64 -2.28 21.38
N PRO A 562 38.33 -1.78 22.59
CA PRO A 562 37.27 -0.80 22.78
C PRO A 562 37.61 0.49 22.00
N PRO A 563 36.64 1.08 21.29
CA PRO A 563 36.89 2.26 20.47
C PRO A 563 37.36 3.43 21.34
N SER A 564 38.18 4.30 20.76
CA SER A 564 38.74 5.45 21.47
C SER A 564 37.65 6.40 22.01
N PRO A 565 37.92 7.19 23.07
CA PRO A 565 36.95 8.12 23.62
C PRO A 565 36.39 9.06 22.55
N GLY A 566 35.07 9.20 22.51
CA GLY A 566 34.38 10.05 21.54
C GLY A 566 34.11 9.42 20.17
N PHE A 567 34.68 8.24 19.86
CA PHE A 567 34.45 7.54 18.59
C PHE A 567 32.97 7.31 18.31
N ALA A 568 32.20 6.84 19.30
CA ALA A 568 30.76 6.60 19.13
C ALA A 568 29.95 7.88 18.85
N ALA A 569 30.39 9.04 19.37
CA ALA A 569 29.74 10.31 19.10
C ALA A 569 30.04 10.81 17.69
N GLU A 570 31.29 10.66 17.24
CA GLU A 570 31.68 11.01 15.87
C GLU A 570 31.03 10.08 14.84
N LEU A 571 30.94 8.77 15.13
CA LEU A 571 30.24 7.82 14.27
C LEU A 571 28.77 8.23 14.08
N ARG A 572 28.08 8.61 15.17
CA ARG A 572 26.71 9.12 15.08
C ARG A 572 26.63 10.41 14.27
N SER A 573 27.60 11.32 14.42
CA SER A 573 27.66 12.56 13.62
C SER A 573 27.83 12.26 12.14
N LEU A 574 28.76 11.35 11.80
CA LEU A 574 29.02 10.93 10.42
C LEU A 574 27.76 10.32 9.79
N ILE A 575 27.10 9.40 10.49
CA ILE A 575 25.85 8.78 10.02
C ILE A 575 24.76 9.84 9.85
N HIS A 576 24.56 10.70 10.86
CA HIS A 576 23.58 11.78 10.80
C HIS A 576 23.79 12.68 9.59
N ASP A 577 25.03 13.13 9.36
CA ASP A 577 25.35 14.05 8.27
C ASP A 577 25.12 13.39 6.91
N ARG A 578 25.50 12.11 6.75
CA ARG A 578 25.29 11.37 5.49
C ARG A 578 23.81 11.12 5.21
N PHE A 579 23.08 10.61 6.18
CA PHE A 579 21.64 10.36 6.03
C PHE A 579 20.85 11.64 5.84
N SER A 580 21.07 12.68 6.66
CA SER A 580 20.37 13.97 6.52
C SER A 580 20.61 14.58 5.15
N THR A 581 21.85 14.52 4.65
CA THR A 581 22.17 15.05 3.33
C THR A 581 21.51 14.21 2.22
N ALA A 582 21.58 12.89 2.29
CA ALA A 582 20.95 12.01 1.29
C ALA A 582 19.44 12.24 1.23
N VAL A 583 18.79 12.22 2.38
CA VAL A 583 17.34 12.34 2.50
C VAL A 583 16.82 13.74 2.13
N SER A 584 17.59 14.79 2.38
CA SER A 584 17.18 16.18 2.06
C SER A 584 17.35 16.52 0.58
N HIS A 585 18.21 15.80 -0.14
CA HIS A 585 18.52 16.06 -1.55
C HIS A 585 18.00 14.96 -2.48
N CYS A 586 17.34 13.94 -1.95
CA CYS A 586 16.67 12.93 -2.75
C CYS A 586 15.27 13.41 -3.12
N ALA A 587 15.08 13.86 -4.35
CA ALA A 587 13.75 13.89 -4.94
C ALA A 587 13.43 12.46 -5.40
N CYS A 588 12.36 11.85 -4.85
CA CYS A 588 11.84 10.60 -5.40
C CYS A 588 11.61 10.78 -6.90
N TYR A 589 12.33 9.99 -7.71
CA TYR A 589 12.31 10.03 -9.18
C TYR A 589 12.39 11.44 -9.80
N GLY A 590 13.23 12.30 -9.23
CA GLY A 590 13.48 13.65 -9.72
C GLY A 590 14.94 14.04 -9.55
N LEU A 591 15.88 13.16 -9.91
CA LEU A 591 17.31 13.45 -9.84
C LEU A 591 17.67 14.78 -10.54
N ASP A 592 16.86 15.20 -11.51
CA ASP A 592 17.03 16.43 -12.29
C ASP A 592 16.17 17.63 -11.83
N ASP A 593 15.33 17.47 -10.79
CA ASP A 593 14.52 18.56 -10.20
C ASP A 593 15.33 19.42 -9.21
N LEU A 594 16.57 19.03 -8.90
CA LEU A 594 17.50 19.88 -8.16
C LEU A 594 17.98 20.99 -9.11
N GLY A 595 17.30 22.13 -9.09
CA GLY A 595 17.78 23.33 -9.77
C GLY A 595 19.20 23.68 -9.30
N GLY A 596 20.22 23.28 -10.05
CA GLY A 596 21.64 23.65 -9.94
C GLY A 596 22.36 23.47 -8.58
N ALA A 597 21.65 23.17 -7.49
CA ALA A 597 22.17 23.27 -6.12
C ALA A 597 22.46 21.91 -5.48
N GLY A 598 21.83 20.83 -5.95
CA GLY A 598 21.97 19.47 -5.41
C GLY A 598 23.39 18.89 -5.51
N PRO A 599 24.00 18.85 -6.72
CA PRO A 599 25.36 18.33 -6.89
C PRO A 599 26.41 19.18 -6.17
N ALA A 600 26.23 20.50 -6.18
CA ALA A 600 27.14 21.44 -5.52
C ALA A 600 27.09 21.33 -3.99
N ALA A 601 25.90 21.14 -3.40
CA ALA A 601 25.74 20.94 -1.96
C ALA A 601 26.32 19.58 -1.50
N ALA A 602 26.10 18.51 -2.28
CA ALA A 602 26.70 17.20 -2.03
C ALA A 602 28.23 17.25 -2.14
N ALA A 603 28.78 17.93 -3.15
CA ALA A 603 30.23 18.12 -3.30
C ALA A 603 30.83 18.96 -2.16
N VAL A 604 30.14 20.01 -1.69
CA VAL A 604 30.57 20.82 -0.53
C VAL A 604 30.51 20.01 0.76
N ALA A 605 29.50 19.16 0.95
CA ALA A 605 29.38 18.26 2.10
C ALA A 605 30.44 17.15 2.09
N ALA A 606 30.74 16.58 0.93
CA ALA A 606 31.84 15.63 0.74
C ALA A 606 33.20 16.28 1.04
N ARG A 607 33.42 17.51 0.56
CA ARG A 607 34.66 18.28 0.79
C ARG A 607 34.86 18.65 2.26
N ARG A 608 33.81 19.14 2.94
CA ARG A 608 33.86 19.42 4.39
C ARG A 608 34.16 18.17 5.21
N ALA A 609 33.57 17.04 4.85
CA ALA A 609 33.83 15.79 5.55
C ALA A 609 35.24 15.23 5.27
N ALA A 610 35.75 15.36 4.04
CA ALA A 610 37.13 15.02 3.73
C ALA A 610 38.12 15.88 4.54
N GLU A 611 37.85 17.18 4.68
CA GLU A 611 38.63 18.11 5.51
C GLU A 611 38.55 17.76 7.01
N GLN A 612 37.37 17.40 7.52
CA GLN A 612 37.18 16.99 8.91
C GLN A 612 37.85 15.65 9.25
N LEU A 613 37.90 14.72 8.29
CA LEU A 613 38.51 13.40 8.44
C LEU A 613 40.01 13.38 8.09
N GLY A 614 40.61 14.53 7.76
CA GLY A 614 42.02 14.62 7.39
C GLY A 614 42.39 13.91 6.09
N ILE A 615 41.41 13.64 5.22
CA ILE A 615 41.61 13.00 3.91
C ILE A 615 42.06 14.08 2.92
N GLY A 616 43.39 14.27 2.81
CA GLY A 616 43.97 15.24 1.90
C GLY A 616 43.87 14.80 0.43
N PHE A 617 43.02 15.45 -0.35
CA PHE A 617 43.17 15.48 -1.81
C PHE A 617 44.14 16.61 -2.18
N GLN A 618 45.34 16.28 -2.67
CA GLN A 618 46.14 17.25 -3.41
C GLN A 618 45.45 17.47 -4.75
N ALA A 619 44.70 18.57 -4.87
CA ALA A 619 44.28 19.07 -6.16
C ALA A 619 45.52 19.63 -6.87
N ASP A 620 45.99 18.95 -7.91
CA ASP A 620 46.82 19.63 -8.89
C ASP A 620 45.98 20.77 -9.47
N ARG A 621 46.49 21.99 -9.29
CA ARG A 621 45.96 23.18 -9.95
C ARG A 621 46.26 23.00 -11.42
N ASP A 622 45.26 22.65 -12.23
CA ASP A 622 45.06 23.16 -13.61
C ASP A 622 43.96 22.43 -14.43
N ASP A 623 43.02 21.70 -13.83
CA ASP A 623 41.81 21.24 -14.54
C ASP A 623 40.54 21.44 -13.68
N GLU A 624 39.69 22.42 -14.02
CA GLU A 624 38.30 22.44 -13.55
C GLU A 624 37.45 21.52 -14.46
N PRO A 625 36.86 20.43 -13.94
CA PRO A 625 35.93 19.64 -14.74
C PRO A 625 34.59 20.38 -14.86
N SER A 626 34.03 20.42 -16.08
CA SER A 626 32.71 21.00 -16.31
C SER A 626 31.63 20.21 -15.57
N ALA A 627 30.61 20.92 -15.08
CA ALA A 627 29.51 20.40 -14.26
C ALA A 627 28.70 19.23 -14.88
N SER A 628 29.01 18.82 -16.11
CA SER A 628 28.41 17.69 -16.82
C SER A 628 29.09 16.34 -16.54
N GLN A 629 30.19 16.29 -15.79
CA GLN A 629 30.90 15.02 -15.48
C GLN A 629 30.50 14.38 -14.14
N TRP A 630 29.60 15.00 -13.38
CA TRP A 630 29.21 14.54 -12.04
C TRP A 630 27.81 13.93 -11.99
N SER A 631 27.22 13.56 -13.14
CA SER A 631 25.83 13.11 -13.23
C SER A 631 25.64 11.66 -13.68
N THR A 632 26.65 10.80 -13.58
CA THR A 632 26.47 9.36 -13.78
C THR A 632 27.02 8.62 -12.58
N SER A 633 26.26 7.60 -12.15
CA SER A 633 26.71 6.50 -11.29
C SER A 633 28.23 6.35 -11.35
N LEU A 634 28.91 6.53 -10.21
CA LEU A 634 30.33 6.16 -10.10
C LEU A 634 30.39 4.63 -10.21
N ASP A 635 30.51 4.15 -11.44
CA ASP A 635 30.86 2.78 -11.75
C ASP A 635 32.28 2.49 -11.27
N SER A 636 32.56 1.21 -11.03
CA SER A 636 33.84 0.73 -10.51
C SER A 636 35.03 1.13 -11.40
N GLU A 637 34.81 1.40 -12.69
CA GLU A 637 35.84 1.81 -13.65
C GLU A 637 36.29 3.27 -13.46
N THR A 638 35.37 4.20 -13.13
CA THR A 638 35.72 5.60 -12.86
C THR A 638 36.57 5.74 -11.59
N VAL A 639 36.33 4.87 -10.60
CA VAL A 639 37.16 4.77 -9.40
C VAL A 639 38.54 4.17 -9.72
N GLU A 640 38.64 3.17 -10.60
CA GLU A 640 39.94 2.63 -11.04
C GLU A 640 40.79 3.65 -11.83
N LEU A 641 40.18 4.49 -12.67
CA LEU A 641 40.87 5.55 -13.42
C LEU A 641 41.44 6.63 -12.50
N ALA A 642 40.66 7.09 -11.51
CA ALA A 642 41.14 8.04 -10.51
C ALA A 642 42.24 7.47 -9.60
N LEU A 643 42.32 6.14 -9.45
CA LEU A 643 43.35 5.44 -8.70
C LEU A 643 44.64 5.20 -9.53
N ALA A 644 44.52 5.00 -10.85
CA ALA A 644 45.65 4.83 -11.75
C ALA A 644 46.51 6.11 -11.84
N GLU A 645 45.86 7.28 -11.98
CA GLU A 645 46.55 8.58 -12.03
C GLU A 645 47.26 8.92 -10.71
N ALA A 646 46.73 8.45 -9.58
CA ALA A 646 47.34 8.66 -8.25
C ALA A 646 48.55 7.74 -7.95
N SER A 647 48.86 6.77 -8.82
CA SER A 647 49.91 5.76 -8.56
C SER A 647 51.22 5.99 -9.34
N GLY A 648 51.30 7.04 -10.18
CA GLY A 648 52.56 7.50 -10.78
C GLY A 648 53.22 6.53 -11.77
N GLY A 649 52.44 5.66 -12.43
CA GLY A 649 52.93 4.76 -13.49
C GLY A 649 52.63 5.31 -14.88
N ALA A 650 53.66 5.56 -15.69
CA ALA A 650 53.52 6.02 -17.07
C ALA A 650 52.76 4.99 -17.94
N PRO A 651 51.81 5.42 -18.81
CA PRO A 651 51.17 4.52 -19.75
C PRO A 651 52.11 4.19 -20.92
N VAL A 652 52.16 2.91 -21.28
CA VAL A 652 52.89 2.39 -22.44
C VAL A 652 52.17 2.80 -23.72
N GLU A 653 52.84 3.55 -24.59
CA GLU A 653 52.36 3.90 -25.93
C GLU A 653 52.13 2.68 -26.82
N ARG A 654 50.96 2.62 -27.49
CA ARG A 654 50.79 1.96 -28.79
C ARG A 654 49.83 2.74 -29.69
N GLY A 655 50.42 3.54 -30.59
CA GLY A 655 50.11 3.57 -32.04
C GLY A 655 48.74 4.03 -32.54
N ASP A 656 48.73 5.25 -33.09
CA ASP A 656 47.72 5.86 -33.98
C ASP A 656 47.15 4.97 -35.11
N ALA A 657 45.84 5.10 -35.38
CA ALA A 657 45.29 5.14 -36.75
C ALA A 657 43.85 5.69 -36.84
N SER A 658 43.76 6.98 -37.22
CA SER A 658 42.77 7.70 -38.05
C SER A 658 41.25 7.41 -38.01
N LEU A 659 40.52 8.52 -37.86
CA LEU A 659 39.11 8.80 -38.15
C LEU A 659 38.47 8.06 -39.35
N ALA A 660 37.25 7.54 -39.14
CA ALA A 660 36.14 7.67 -40.08
C ALA A 660 34.79 7.53 -39.36
N ALA A 661 33.81 8.32 -39.79
CA ALA A 661 32.46 8.43 -39.21
C ALA A 661 31.47 7.38 -39.76
N ARG A 662 30.40 7.16 -38.96
CA ARG A 662 29.08 6.49 -39.20
C ARG A 662 28.97 5.01 -38.78
N PRO A 663 27.75 4.46 -38.63
CA PRO A 663 26.67 4.77 -37.68
C PRO A 663 26.24 3.49 -36.92
N SER A 664 25.28 3.66 -36.01
CA SER A 664 24.59 2.62 -35.22
C SER A 664 24.08 1.40 -36.01
N SER A 665 24.50 0.21 -35.59
CA SER A 665 23.79 -1.06 -35.78
C SER A 665 24.39 -2.13 -34.87
N GLU A 666 23.59 -2.71 -33.99
CA GLU A 666 23.66 -4.12 -33.59
C GLU A 666 22.33 -4.45 -32.91
N GLU A 667 21.38 -4.84 -33.77
CA GLU A 667 20.23 -5.68 -33.45
C GLU A 667 20.78 -7.08 -33.13
N GLU A 668 20.42 -7.64 -31.98
CA GLU A 668 20.55 -9.09 -31.76
C GLU A 668 19.24 -9.76 -32.17
N ASP A 669 19.37 -10.63 -33.17
CA ASP A 669 18.35 -11.45 -33.81
C ASP A 669 17.59 -12.34 -32.81
N GLY A 670 16.27 -12.19 -32.75
CA GLY A 670 15.35 -13.22 -32.28
C GLY A 670 14.81 -13.99 -33.48
N GLU A 671 15.07 -15.29 -33.54
CA GLU A 671 14.57 -16.20 -34.58
C GLU A 671 13.04 -16.11 -34.72
N GLU A 672 12.58 -15.70 -35.89
CA GLU A 672 11.17 -15.68 -36.28
C GLU A 672 10.76 -17.10 -36.68
N VAL A 673 10.11 -17.83 -35.76
CA VAL A 673 9.54 -19.17 -36.04
C VAL A 673 8.47 -19.02 -37.12
N THR A 674 8.66 -19.70 -38.24
CA THR A 674 7.74 -19.58 -39.37
C THR A 674 6.46 -20.38 -39.12
N LEU A 675 5.31 -19.89 -39.58
CA LEU A 675 3.99 -20.57 -39.50
C LEU A 675 4.02 -22.02 -40.00
N HIS A 676 4.97 -22.37 -40.87
CA HIS A 676 5.16 -23.73 -41.38
C HIS A 676 5.76 -24.69 -40.35
N GLU A 677 6.59 -24.21 -39.42
CA GLU A 677 7.19 -25.01 -38.35
C GLU A 677 6.17 -25.31 -37.23
N LEU A 678 5.22 -24.41 -37.00
CA LEU A 678 4.09 -24.65 -36.09
C LEU A 678 3.06 -25.63 -36.68
N GLU A 679 2.87 -25.64 -38.01
CA GLU A 679 2.00 -26.63 -38.68
C GLU A 679 2.61 -28.04 -38.68
N MET A 680 3.94 -28.17 -38.77
CA MET A 680 4.64 -29.45 -38.63
C MET A 680 4.52 -30.02 -37.22
N LEU A 681 4.66 -29.19 -36.18
CA LEU A 681 4.53 -29.61 -34.77
C LEU A 681 3.08 -30.00 -34.41
N ALA A 682 2.08 -29.39 -35.05
CA ALA A 682 0.68 -29.77 -34.86
C ALA A 682 0.36 -31.16 -35.47
N SER A 683 1.00 -31.52 -36.59
CA SER A 683 0.81 -32.83 -37.23
C SER A 683 1.50 -33.98 -36.47
N GLU A 684 2.60 -33.73 -35.76
CA GLU A 684 3.26 -34.73 -34.91
C GLU A 684 2.51 -34.97 -33.58
N LEU A 685 1.71 -34.01 -33.12
CA LEU A 685 0.87 -34.16 -31.93
C LEU A 685 -0.42 -34.98 -32.18
N GLU A 686 -0.99 -34.92 -33.39
CA GLU A 686 -2.16 -35.75 -33.76
C GLU A 686 -1.82 -37.24 -33.93
N GLU A 687 -0.56 -37.60 -34.25
CA GLU A 687 -0.14 -39.00 -34.32
C GLU A 687 0.15 -39.63 -32.94
N LEU A 688 0.23 -38.83 -31.86
CA LEU A 688 0.46 -39.30 -30.49
C LEU A 688 -0.82 -39.50 -29.66
N GLU A 689 -2.00 -39.09 -30.14
CA GLU A 689 -3.29 -39.27 -29.46
C GLU A 689 -4.14 -40.44 -30.02
N LEU A 690 -3.61 -41.22 -30.96
CA LEU A 690 -4.21 -42.48 -31.42
C LEU A 690 -3.23 -43.65 -31.24
N GLY A 691 -2.95 -43.98 -29.97
CA GLY A 691 -2.18 -45.15 -29.53
C GLY A 691 -2.68 -45.73 -28.22
#